data_AF-A0A2V7Y7N4-F1
#
_entry.id   AF-A0A2V7Y7N4-F1
#
_cell.length_a   1.000
_cell.length_b   1.000
_cell.length_c   1.000
_cell.angle_alpha   90.00
_cell.angle_beta   90.00
_cell.angle_gamma   90.00
#
_symmetry.space_group_name_H-M   'P 1'
#
loop_
_entity.id
_entity.type
_entity.pdbx_description
1 polymer ?
#
loop_
_entity_poly.entity_id
_entity_poly.type
_entity_poly.pdbx_seq_one_letter_code
_entity_poly.pdbx_strand_id
1 'polypeptide(L)'
;MSIPSRLRWTGALALSLWAILIAGMIAAPLQAATDPTYAALRGARPDGRKIPVHDLVLERDAFRFQLDSGALHLLAPVAGRTIGAVFVGKGSYRLTPATPYELRQLALSSRSDPGFEALTDTFDNLLLLFTDGTLEELERHAAVQTGAPDPQALDVQERWLKRQQKDFKTNFHLRILQDLLNTPGRTDGVFLALIDGHKVPPALAAVDPDGAEALRIGSRLGGEDTVFLVFDQTRGGIWYLCDRKDEVARHQPTPEKRLADALDYRIETEVKKNADVAGQATVRFQTLVEGLRVLPLHLMSKLRIEDASYAVETAGSEPAWKPLAWVQEEEKKDADAAVVFPEPLAKGATVRLRLSYQGYDVLENVGGKTFVVAARASWYPNLGIFSDPAKYDLIYRIPSGFDVVSVGNRVDERTEGKQKISEWRTDTPVQVAGFNYGKFQRLARKDDVSGVEVEVYTGEDRPDLGPEVGLVSASRLADSAAVDGLNSARIFSTYFGPLPQTHVAITQQAQWTFGQSWPSLIFLPYASFLTSTQRAALGLYRMTDFINQVGFHEFAHQWWGHLVAGATYRDEWLEEGFAEFSAALAVQHTQGWDGYHAFWRNARKFMFEKSPGNAIAHDKAGPISQGWRLGTSISPSAPQAMIYSKGGYVLHMLRTLMWDAKSKTPDANFMAMMKDFTSTYAGKPATTADFQHVVERHMVPALNAAGDGKMDWFFNQWVYGMDVPRYVSDLKVEKAGDEYRIHGQVTQQGVGKTFRALVPVQVELGKNEIARIGAIGMTGEATVPIDVKLKLPKEPRRVLINAYGEVLARD
;
A
#
# COMPACT_ATOMS: atom_id res chain seq x y z
N MET A 1 47.45 10.23 41.29
CA MET A 1 48.67 11.07 41.30
C MET A 1 48.69 11.86 40.00
N SER A 2 48.96 13.16 40.02
CA SER A 2 48.60 14.07 38.93
C SER A 2 49.75 15.02 38.52
N ILE A 3 49.84 15.29 37.20
CA ILE A 3 50.60 16.37 36.50
C ILE A 3 52.14 16.45 36.73
N PRO A 4 52.93 17.31 36.03
CA PRO A 4 52.87 17.80 34.62
C PRO A 4 54.25 17.86 33.88
N SER A 5 54.25 18.04 32.55
CA SER A 5 55.18 18.91 31.78
C SER A 5 54.75 18.97 30.29
N ARG A 6 54.51 20.14 29.65
CA ARG A 6 55.41 21.25 29.20
C ARG A 6 56.34 20.85 28.03
N LEU A 7 56.63 21.67 26.99
CA LEU A 7 56.09 22.93 26.44
C LEU A 7 56.89 23.30 25.15
N ARG A 8 56.33 24.15 24.24
CA ARG A 8 56.99 24.89 23.11
C ARG A 8 57.32 24.07 21.83
N TRP A 9 57.06 24.49 20.58
CA TRP A 9 57.00 25.80 19.84
C TRP A 9 58.34 26.46 19.46
N THR A 10 58.66 26.41 18.15
CA THR A 10 59.21 27.46 17.23
C THR A 10 59.22 26.84 15.81
N GLY A 11 58.66 27.43 14.75
CA GLY A 11 59.16 28.58 13.95
C GLY A 11 59.62 28.06 12.56
N ALA A 12 59.46 28.72 11.40
CA ALA A 12 59.06 30.10 11.06
C ALA A 12 58.58 30.23 9.58
N LEU A 13 57.89 31.34 9.27
CA LEU A 13 57.74 32.15 8.01
C LEU A 13 58.06 31.55 6.59
N ALA A 14 57.43 31.95 5.47
CA ALA A 14 56.71 33.19 5.14
C ALA A 14 55.70 33.10 3.93
N LEU A 15 54.70 34.00 3.91
CA LEU A 15 54.05 34.76 2.78
C LEU A 15 53.72 34.06 1.42
N SER A 16 52.57 34.26 0.75
CA SER A 16 51.80 35.50 0.46
C SER A 16 50.34 35.16 0.03
N LEU A 17 49.28 35.90 0.44
CA LEU A 17 48.57 36.98 -0.31
C LEU A 17 48.08 36.56 -1.73
N TRP A 18 46.81 36.62 -2.17
CA TRP A 18 45.55 37.30 -1.78
C TRP A 18 44.36 36.32 -2.01
N ALA A 19 43.10 36.50 -1.59
CA ALA A 19 42.40 37.31 -0.56
C ALA A 19 40.91 36.81 -0.47
N ILE A 20 40.12 37.26 0.52
CA ILE A 20 38.68 36.95 0.67
C ILE A 20 37.93 38.23 1.06
N LEU A 21 36.89 38.60 0.31
CA LEU A 21 36.00 39.72 0.63
C LEU A 21 34.83 39.20 1.49
N ILE A 22 34.95 39.37 2.81
CA ILE A 22 33.89 39.04 3.76
C ILE A 22 32.86 40.17 3.74
N ALA A 23 31.76 39.98 3.01
CA ALA A 23 30.53 40.74 3.23
C ALA A 23 29.78 40.12 4.42
N GLY A 24 29.95 40.70 5.60
CA GLY A 24 29.27 40.23 6.80
C GLY A 24 27.78 40.55 6.77
N MET A 25 26.95 39.59 6.35
CA MET A 25 25.60 39.49 6.89
C MET A 25 25.68 38.77 8.23
N ILE A 26 25.13 39.39 9.28
CA ILE A 26 24.87 38.70 10.54
C ILE A 26 23.78 37.67 10.24
N ALA A 27 24.18 36.43 10.00
CA ALA A 27 23.25 35.31 9.96
C ALA A 27 22.73 35.11 11.39
N ALA A 28 21.61 35.76 11.69
CA ALA A 28 20.74 35.28 12.76
C ALA A 28 20.44 33.81 12.47
N PRO A 29 20.41 32.91 13.47
CA PRO A 29 19.99 31.55 13.23
C PRO A 29 18.56 31.60 12.71
N LEU A 30 18.38 31.23 11.43
CA LEU A 30 17.07 30.99 10.83
C LEU A 30 16.50 29.71 11.44
N GLN A 31 16.12 29.81 12.71
CA GLN A 31 15.15 28.91 13.31
C GLN A 31 13.87 29.14 12.52
N ALA A 32 13.56 28.18 11.64
CA ALA A 32 12.48 28.24 10.69
C ALA A 32 11.20 28.75 11.36
N ALA A 33 10.66 29.86 10.85
CA ALA A 33 9.45 30.44 11.41
C ALA A 33 8.30 29.47 11.18
N THR A 34 7.87 28.81 12.27
CA THR A 34 6.60 28.07 12.28
C THR A 34 5.48 29.06 11.98
N ASP A 35 4.50 28.62 11.17
CA ASP A 35 3.35 29.45 10.86
C ASP A 35 2.62 29.88 12.16
N PRO A 36 2.28 31.16 12.34
CA PRO A 36 1.70 31.66 13.59
C PRO A 36 0.30 31.10 13.85
N THR A 37 -0.47 30.73 12.82
CA THR A 37 -1.75 30.04 12.98
C THR A 37 -1.54 28.62 13.50
N TYR A 38 -0.54 27.89 12.99
CA TYR A 38 -0.14 26.59 13.52
C TYR A 38 0.36 26.65 14.97
N ALA A 39 1.18 27.66 15.30
CA ALA A 39 1.65 27.86 16.68
C ALA A 39 0.48 28.14 17.64
N ALA A 40 -0.47 28.99 17.25
CA ALA A 40 -1.69 29.24 18.01
C ALA A 40 -2.56 27.97 18.14
N LEU A 41 -2.66 27.17 17.09
CA LEU A 41 -3.40 25.91 17.07
C LEU A 41 -2.82 24.88 18.05
N ARG A 42 -1.50 24.71 18.11
CA ARG A 42 -0.82 23.85 19.10
C ARG A 42 -0.97 24.39 20.53
N GLY A 43 -1.08 25.71 20.68
CA GLY A 43 -1.33 26.41 21.95
C GLY A 43 -2.78 26.43 22.42
N ALA A 44 -3.75 26.03 21.60
CA ALA A 44 -5.17 26.13 21.93
C ALA A 44 -5.55 25.23 23.12
N ARG A 45 -6.25 25.81 24.11
CA ARG A 45 -6.67 25.18 25.38
C ARG A 45 -8.06 25.66 25.78
N PRO A 46 -8.80 24.94 26.65
CA PRO A 46 -10.03 25.45 27.25
C PRO A 46 -9.82 26.85 27.85
N ASP A 47 -10.57 27.85 27.36
CA ASP A 47 -10.33 29.26 27.67
C ASP A 47 -11.25 29.84 28.76
N GLY A 48 -12.13 29.00 29.32
CA GLY A 48 -13.13 29.38 30.31
C GLY A 48 -14.54 29.55 29.73
N ARG A 49 -14.70 29.56 28.40
CA ARG A 49 -16.02 29.37 27.76
C ARG A 49 -16.44 27.90 27.86
N LYS A 50 -17.68 27.65 28.27
CA LYS A 50 -18.29 26.32 28.33
C LYS A 50 -19.77 26.33 27.98
N ILE A 51 -20.26 25.20 27.47
CA ILE A 51 -21.65 24.95 27.15
C ILE A 51 -22.11 23.80 28.07
N PRO A 52 -23.11 24.00 28.96
CA PRO A 52 -23.65 22.92 29.77
C PRO A 52 -24.42 21.94 28.89
N VAL A 53 -24.36 20.65 29.23
CA VAL A 53 -24.90 19.57 28.39
C VAL A 53 -25.83 18.66 29.20
N HIS A 54 -26.99 18.36 28.64
CA HIS A 54 -27.96 17.37 29.14
C HIS A 54 -28.68 16.74 27.94
N ASP A 55 -28.60 15.42 27.78
CA ASP A 55 -29.18 14.66 26.65
C ASP A 55 -28.84 15.20 25.24
N LEU A 56 -27.66 15.80 25.04
CA LEU A 56 -27.22 16.22 23.71
C LEU A 56 -26.80 15.02 22.87
N VAL A 57 -27.30 14.95 21.64
CA VAL A 57 -26.90 13.97 20.64
C VAL A 57 -26.11 14.67 19.54
N LEU A 58 -24.93 14.16 19.19
CA LEU A 58 -24.19 14.55 17.99
C LEU A 58 -24.14 13.34 17.06
N GLU A 59 -24.70 13.48 15.86
CA GLU A 59 -24.66 12.44 14.82
C GLU A 59 -23.74 12.87 13.68
N ARG A 60 -22.82 11.98 13.28
CA ARG A 60 -21.82 12.18 12.23
C ARG A 60 -21.64 10.85 11.47
N ASP A 61 -22.37 10.71 10.37
CA ASP A 61 -22.45 9.50 9.52
C ASP A 61 -22.66 8.17 10.29
N ALA A 62 -21.58 7.40 10.49
CA ALA A 62 -21.59 6.11 11.16
C ALA A 62 -21.70 6.22 12.68
N PHE A 63 -21.38 7.40 13.24
CA PHE A 63 -21.24 7.67 14.66
C PHE A 63 -22.43 8.44 15.23
N ARG A 64 -22.89 8.00 16.40
CA ARG A 64 -23.83 8.71 17.27
C ARG A 64 -23.22 8.85 18.65
N PHE A 65 -22.97 10.08 19.09
CA PHE A 65 -22.50 10.42 20.43
C PHE A 65 -23.68 10.92 21.25
N GLN A 66 -23.90 10.33 22.42
CA GLN A 66 -24.88 10.75 23.41
C GLN A 66 -24.11 11.35 24.60
N LEU A 67 -24.36 12.60 24.93
CA LEU A 67 -23.78 13.31 26.07
C LEU A 67 -24.89 13.51 27.11
N ASP A 68 -25.00 12.57 28.04
CA ASP A 68 -26.12 12.48 28.98
C ASP A 68 -26.13 13.64 29.97
N SER A 69 -24.96 14.00 30.51
CA SER A 69 -24.80 15.12 31.46
C SER A 69 -23.34 15.60 31.51
N GLY A 70 -23.12 16.91 31.64
CA GLY A 70 -21.77 17.46 31.81
C GLY A 70 -21.62 18.88 31.25
N ALA A 71 -20.45 19.19 30.73
CA ALA A 71 -20.19 20.41 29.96
C ALA A 71 -19.15 20.19 28.84
N LEU A 72 -19.29 20.96 27.77
CA LEU A 72 -18.31 21.11 26.70
C LEU A 72 -17.54 22.41 26.92
N HIS A 73 -16.24 22.32 27.17
CA HIS A 73 -15.34 23.44 27.42
C HIS A 73 -14.64 23.82 26.11
N LEU A 74 -14.92 25.02 25.59
CA LEU A 74 -14.46 25.45 24.27
C LEU A 74 -12.96 25.79 24.29
N LEU A 75 -12.24 25.38 23.26
CA LEU A 75 -10.84 25.76 23.07
C LEU A 75 -10.72 27.22 22.63
N ALA A 76 -9.64 27.88 23.03
CA ALA A 76 -9.28 29.24 22.61
C ALA A 76 -9.37 29.39 21.08
N PRO A 77 -9.95 30.47 20.53
CA PRO A 77 -10.13 30.61 19.08
C PRO A 77 -8.80 30.76 18.34
N VAL A 78 -8.72 30.14 17.16
CA VAL A 78 -7.57 30.19 16.25
C VAL A 78 -8.05 30.74 14.92
N ALA A 79 -7.36 31.76 14.38
CA ALA A 79 -7.80 32.50 13.20
C ALA A 79 -9.28 32.96 13.27
N GLY A 80 -9.76 33.31 14.46
CA GLY A 80 -11.15 33.75 14.71
C GLY A 80 -12.19 32.63 14.85
N ARG A 81 -11.81 31.35 14.72
CA ARG A 81 -12.72 30.18 14.85
C ARG A 81 -12.43 29.40 16.13
N THR A 82 -13.48 28.93 16.81
CA THR A 82 -13.33 27.89 17.85
C THR A 82 -13.19 26.55 17.15
N ILE A 83 -12.05 25.88 17.30
CA ILE A 83 -11.66 24.69 16.50
C ILE A 83 -11.81 23.37 17.26
N GLY A 84 -12.44 23.39 18.43
CA GLY A 84 -12.62 22.21 19.26
C GLY A 84 -13.21 22.51 20.63
N ALA A 85 -13.57 21.45 21.33
CA ALA A 85 -14.11 21.48 22.69
C ALA A 85 -13.75 20.20 23.46
N VAL A 86 -13.56 20.33 24.77
CA VAL A 86 -13.36 19.19 25.68
C VAL A 86 -14.66 18.93 26.42
N PHE A 87 -15.25 17.76 26.24
CA PHE A 87 -16.35 17.29 27.08
C PHE A 87 -15.81 16.70 28.39
N VAL A 88 -16.43 17.10 29.50
CA VAL A 88 -16.28 16.50 30.83
C VAL A 88 -17.68 16.19 31.36
N GLY A 89 -17.96 14.92 31.66
CA GLY A 89 -19.29 14.50 32.08
C GLY A 89 -19.51 13.00 32.03
N LYS A 90 -20.67 12.57 31.52
CA LYS A 90 -21.01 11.19 31.18
C LYS A 90 -21.60 11.15 29.78
N GLY A 91 -21.12 10.22 28.97
CA GLY A 91 -21.66 9.96 27.66
C GLY A 91 -21.42 8.54 27.16
N SER A 92 -21.97 8.27 25.99
CA SER A 92 -21.77 7.02 25.25
C SER A 92 -21.66 7.30 23.75
N TYR A 93 -21.07 6.36 23.01
CA TYR A 93 -21.10 6.39 21.55
C TYR A 93 -21.57 5.06 20.97
N ARG A 94 -22.16 5.15 19.78
CA ARG A 94 -22.52 4.01 18.93
C ARG A 94 -21.93 4.21 17.54
N LEU A 95 -21.17 3.22 17.07
CA LEU A 95 -20.77 3.08 15.67
C LEU A 95 -21.65 2.02 15.02
N THR A 96 -22.45 2.43 14.04
CA THR A 96 -23.32 1.55 13.22
C THR A 96 -22.78 1.55 11.78
N PRO A 97 -22.05 0.49 11.36
CA PRO A 97 -21.40 0.39 10.05
C PRO A 97 -22.35 0.51 8.85
N ALA A 98 -21.85 1.08 7.74
CA ALA A 98 -22.61 1.27 6.50
C ALA A 98 -22.88 -0.03 5.71
N THR A 99 -22.04 -1.07 5.86
CA THR A 99 -22.18 -2.35 5.13
C THR A 99 -22.08 -3.58 6.03
N PRO A 100 -22.63 -4.75 5.64
CA PRO A 100 -22.45 -6.00 6.37
C PRO A 100 -20.99 -6.46 6.47
N TYR A 101 -20.14 -6.11 5.49
CA TYR A 101 -18.71 -6.45 5.52
C TYR A 101 -17.94 -5.58 6.51
N GLU A 102 -18.23 -4.28 6.58
CA GLU A 102 -17.69 -3.39 7.62
C GLU A 102 -18.20 -3.80 9.01
N LEU A 103 -19.46 -4.22 9.15
CA LEU A 103 -19.98 -4.78 10.40
C LEU A 103 -19.22 -6.03 10.86
N ARG A 104 -18.94 -6.95 9.93
CA ARG A 104 -18.13 -8.14 10.20
C ARG A 104 -16.70 -7.77 10.59
N GLN A 105 -16.05 -6.88 9.84
CA GLN A 105 -14.69 -6.44 10.08
C GLN A 105 -14.56 -5.76 11.47
N LEU A 106 -15.54 -4.93 11.83
CA LEU A 106 -15.63 -4.32 13.14
C LEU A 106 -15.77 -5.39 14.23
N ALA A 107 -16.69 -6.35 14.08
CA ALA A 107 -16.91 -7.45 15.03
C ALA A 107 -15.65 -8.30 15.29
N LEU A 108 -14.88 -8.60 14.23
CA LEU A 108 -13.62 -9.33 14.35
C LEU A 108 -12.55 -8.52 15.08
N SER A 109 -12.46 -7.21 14.79
CA SER A 109 -11.50 -6.29 15.40
C SER A 109 -11.81 -6.06 16.89
N SER A 110 -13.09 -5.86 17.24
CA SER A 110 -13.57 -5.70 18.62
C SER A 110 -13.67 -7.02 19.40
N ARG A 111 -13.57 -8.18 18.72
CA ARG A 111 -13.77 -9.54 19.27
C ARG A 111 -15.17 -9.74 19.86
N SER A 112 -16.18 -9.29 19.13
CA SER A 112 -17.59 -9.33 19.56
C SER A 112 -18.29 -10.65 19.26
N ASP A 113 -19.32 -10.93 20.05
CA ASP A 113 -20.11 -12.18 20.01
C ASP A 113 -21.03 -12.28 18.77
N PRO A 114 -21.53 -13.50 18.44
CA PRO A 114 -22.58 -13.68 17.45
C PRO A 114 -23.81 -12.83 17.76
N GLY A 115 -24.29 -12.06 16.77
CA GLY A 115 -25.37 -11.09 16.96
C GLY A 115 -24.92 -9.63 17.14
N PHE A 116 -23.63 -9.33 16.94
CA PHE A 116 -23.12 -7.96 16.92
C PHE A 116 -23.75 -7.11 15.80
N GLU A 117 -24.45 -6.03 16.17
CA GLU A 117 -25.08 -5.07 15.25
C GLU A 117 -24.37 -3.70 15.20
N ALA A 118 -23.66 -3.32 16.25
CA ALA A 118 -22.99 -2.03 16.40
C ALA A 118 -21.97 -2.08 17.54
N LEU A 119 -20.89 -1.30 17.44
CA LEU A 119 -19.98 -1.06 18.57
C LEU A 119 -20.60 -0.01 19.51
N THR A 120 -20.68 -0.29 20.81
CA THR A 120 -21.16 0.65 21.83
C THR A 120 -20.26 0.69 23.06
N ASP A 121 -19.95 1.90 23.52
CA ASP A 121 -19.13 2.11 24.71
C ASP A 121 -19.49 3.42 25.42
N THR A 122 -19.07 3.55 26.68
CA THR A 122 -19.26 4.73 27.54
C THR A 122 -17.93 5.46 27.75
N PHE A 123 -18.00 6.75 28.08
CA PHE A 123 -16.85 7.60 28.38
C PHE A 123 -17.23 8.73 29.35
N ASP A 124 -16.25 9.21 30.11
CA ASP A 124 -16.41 10.39 30.98
C ASP A 124 -15.82 11.67 30.37
N ASN A 125 -14.92 11.53 29.38
CA ASN A 125 -14.24 12.65 28.73
C ASN A 125 -14.08 12.37 27.22
N LEU A 126 -14.17 13.43 26.42
CA LEU A 126 -14.06 13.37 24.95
C LEU A 126 -13.43 14.68 24.47
N LEU A 127 -12.40 14.60 23.61
CA LEU A 127 -11.89 15.77 22.90
C LEU A 127 -12.49 15.80 21.50
N LEU A 128 -13.18 16.88 21.18
CA LEU A 128 -13.64 17.21 19.84
C LEU A 128 -12.69 18.23 19.20
N LEU A 129 -12.21 17.95 18.00
CA LEU A 129 -11.60 18.94 17.10
C LEU A 129 -12.47 19.03 15.84
N PHE A 130 -12.86 20.24 15.44
CA PHE A 130 -13.83 20.42 14.37
C PHE A 130 -13.66 21.74 13.61
N THR A 131 -14.10 21.70 12.37
CA THR A 131 -14.20 22.82 11.43
C THR A 131 -15.50 22.75 10.59
N ASP A 132 -16.34 21.75 10.85
CA ASP A 132 -17.73 21.64 10.40
C ASP A 132 -18.67 22.54 11.22
N GLY A 133 -19.98 22.37 11.04
CA GLY A 133 -21.04 23.07 11.78
C GLY A 133 -21.27 22.62 13.23
N THR A 134 -20.29 21.94 13.87
CA THR A 134 -20.44 21.46 15.26
C THR A 134 -20.64 22.61 16.24
N LEU A 135 -19.90 23.73 16.11
CA LEU A 135 -20.00 24.83 17.06
C LEU A 135 -21.42 25.40 17.11
N GLU A 136 -22.03 25.61 15.95
CA GLU A 136 -23.39 26.13 15.78
C GLU A 136 -24.44 25.13 16.30
N GLU A 137 -24.19 23.82 16.24
CA GLU A 137 -25.00 22.80 16.90
C GLU A 137 -24.90 22.90 18.44
N LEU A 138 -23.70 23.06 18.99
CA LEU A 138 -23.48 23.22 20.43
C LEU A 138 -24.10 24.50 21.00
N GLU A 139 -23.91 25.64 20.32
CA GLU A 139 -24.46 26.94 20.75
C GLU A 139 -25.98 27.01 20.66
N ARG A 140 -26.61 26.19 19.79
CA ARG A 140 -28.06 26.00 19.75
C ARG A 140 -28.59 25.12 20.89
N HIS A 141 -27.78 24.22 21.44
CA HIS A 141 -28.17 23.37 22.57
C HIS A 141 -28.29 24.17 23.87
N ALA A 142 -27.28 24.97 24.20
CA ALA A 142 -27.30 25.82 25.38
C ALA A 142 -26.39 27.07 25.23
N ALA A 143 -26.76 28.14 25.95
CA ALA A 143 -25.98 29.38 25.94
C ALA A 143 -24.57 29.19 26.52
N VAL A 144 -23.57 29.77 25.86
CA VAL A 144 -22.17 29.78 26.30
C VAL A 144 -22.06 30.54 27.63
N GLN A 145 -21.48 29.87 28.62
CA GLN A 145 -21.12 30.43 29.93
C GLN A 145 -19.62 30.74 29.95
N THR A 146 -19.23 31.89 30.50
CA THR A 146 -17.82 32.27 30.65
C THR A 146 -17.42 32.26 32.13
N GLY A 147 -16.27 31.65 32.44
CA GLY A 147 -15.67 31.63 33.78
C GLY A 147 -14.17 31.40 33.71
N ALA A 148 -13.59 30.86 34.78
CA ALA A 148 -12.22 30.37 34.75
C ALA A 148 -12.13 29.06 33.92
N PRO A 149 -11.00 28.79 33.24
CA PRO A 149 -10.72 27.47 32.65
C PRO A 149 -10.87 26.34 33.66
N ASP A 150 -11.49 25.25 33.23
CA ASP A 150 -11.71 24.08 34.08
C ASP A 150 -10.45 23.19 34.16
N PRO A 151 -9.94 22.86 35.36
CA PRO A 151 -8.73 22.05 35.51
C PRO A 151 -8.82 20.64 34.92
N GLN A 152 -9.99 20.00 34.96
CA GLN A 152 -10.18 18.67 34.38
C GLN A 152 -10.22 18.75 32.85
N ALA A 153 -10.87 19.76 32.29
CA ALA A 153 -10.87 19.97 30.84
C ALA A 153 -9.44 20.27 30.31
N LEU A 154 -8.64 21.03 31.07
CA LEU A 154 -7.23 21.28 30.76
C LEU A 154 -6.39 20.00 30.79
N ASP A 155 -6.54 19.14 31.81
CA ASP A 155 -5.86 17.83 31.87
C ASP A 155 -6.22 16.94 30.67
N VAL A 156 -7.50 16.83 30.33
CA VAL A 156 -7.95 16.02 29.18
C VAL A 156 -7.30 16.51 27.88
N GLN A 157 -7.23 17.82 27.65
CA GLN A 157 -6.57 18.40 26.47
C GLN A 157 -5.06 18.09 26.44
N GLU A 158 -4.35 18.23 27.56
CA GLU A 158 -2.92 17.92 27.63
C GLU A 158 -2.64 16.41 27.49
N ARG A 159 -3.50 15.54 28.06
CA ARG A 159 -3.41 14.09 27.88
C ARG A 159 -3.56 13.70 26.41
N TRP A 160 -4.53 14.26 25.69
CA TRP A 160 -4.70 13.99 24.27
C TRP A 160 -3.57 14.55 23.40
N LEU A 161 -3.10 15.78 23.66
CA LEU A 161 -1.95 16.32 22.94
C LEU A 161 -0.68 15.48 23.18
N LYS A 162 -0.46 15.00 24.40
CA LYS A 162 0.64 14.09 24.74
C LYS A 162 0.51 12.74 24.04
N ARG A 163 -0.70 12.15 23.99
CA ARG A 163 -0.98 10.91 23.24
C ARG A 163 -0.72 11.10 21.73
N GLN A 164 -1.22 12.19 21.15
CA GLN A 164 -0.96 12.56 19.75
C GLN A 164 0.55 12.62 19.48
N GLN A 165 1.31 13.34 20.32
CA GLN A 165 2.76 13.46 20.18
C GLN A 165 3.51 12.13 20.36
N LYS A 166 3.20 11.34 21.39
CA LYS A 166 4.07 10.23 21.82
C LYS A 166 3.61 8.85 21.41
N ASP A 167 2.31 8.62 21.47
CA ASP A 167 1.72 7.30 21.33
C ASP A 167 1.23 7.07 19.89
N PHE A 168 0.59 8.09 19.29
CA PHE A 168 0.04 8.01 17.93
C PHE A 168 1.06 8.47 16.88
N LYS A 169 1.77 9.57 17.18
CA LYS A 169 2.75 10.25 16.31
C LYS A 169 2.19 10.78 14.98
N THR A 170 0.90 11.06 14.95
CA THR A 170 0.18 11.64 13.79
C THR A 170 -0.26 13.06 14.12
N ASN A 171 0.04 14.04 13.27
CA ASN A 171 -0.23 15.44 13.57
C ASN A 171 -1.62 15.91 13.08
N PHE A 172 -2.68 15.55 13.81
CA PHE A 172 -4.05 15.97 13.48
C PHE A 172 -4.24 17.51 13.42
N HIS A 173 -3.35 18.28 14.03
CA HIS A 173 -3.42 19.75 13.96
C HIS A 173 -3.01 20.27 12.57
N LEU A 174 -2.20 19.54 11.79
CA LEU A 174 -1.97 19.86 10.37
C LEU A 174 -3.25 19.72 9.53
N ARG A 175 -4.16 18.81 9.89
CA ARG A 175 -5.44 18.67 9.21
C ARG A 175 -6.36 19.88 9.48
N ILE A 176 -6.47 20.30 10.73
CA ILE A 176 -7.23 21.50 11.11
C ILE A 176 -6.61 22.77 10.49
N LEU A 177 -5.27 22.85 10.39
CA LEU A 177 -4.60 23.97 9.72
C LEU A 177 -4.97 24.09 8.23
N GLN A 178 -5.09 22.96 7.52
CA GLN A 178 -5.55 22.95 6.13
C GLN A 178 -6.94 23.61 6.00
N ASP A 179 -7.89 23.30 6.88
CA ASP A 179 -9.22 23.90 6.85
C ASP A 179 -9.23 25.40 7.18
N LEU A 180 -8.36 25.85 8.09
CA LEU A 180 -8.24 27.26 8.44
C LEU A 180 -7.61 28.09 7.31
N LEU A 181 -6.68 27.52 6.54
CA LEU A 181 -5.84 28.28 5.60
C LEU A 181 -6.11 27.99 4.11
N ASN A 182 -6.52 26.77 3.72
CA ASN A 182 -6.87 26.43 2.33
C ASN A 182 -8.29 26.87 1.99
N THR A 183 -9.23 26.70 2.93
CA THR A 183 -10.66 27.04 2.72
C THR A 183 -11.19 27.89 3.89
N PRO A 184 -10.70 29.13 4.07
CA PRO A 184 -11.10 29.98 5.20
C PRO A 184 -12.62 30.14 5.27
N GLY A 185 -13.20 29.75 6.42
CA GLY A 185 -14.63 29.83 6.66
C GLY A 185 -15.49 28.65 6.19
N ARG A 186 -14.90 27.52 5.75
CA ARG A 186 -15.67 26.31 5.44
C ARG A 186 -16.52 25.86 6.64
N THR A 187 -17.74 25.41 6.38
CA THR A 187 -18.70 24.89 7.39
C THR A 187 -18.94 23.38 7.28
N ASP A 188 -18.28 22.75 6.32
CA ASP A 188 -18.26 21.34 5.97
C ASP A 188 -16.81 20.82 6.08
N GLY A 189 -16.15 21.15 7.19
CA GLY A 189 -14.79 20.71 7.50
C GLY A 189 -14.73 19.34 8.17
N VAL A 190 -13.55 18.99 8.67
CA VAL A 190 -13.34 17.75 9.43
C VAL A 190 -14.05 17.77 10.79
N PHE A 191 -14.52 16.59 11.20
CA PHE A 191 -14.94 16.29 12.56
C PHE A 191 -14.09 15.17 13.14
N LEU A 192 -13.40 15.43 14.26
CA LEU A 192 -12.57 14.46 14.99
C LEU A 192 -13.06 14.30 16.42
N ALA A 193 -13.39 13.08 16.82
CA ALA A 193 -13.75 12.70 18.18
C ALA A 193 -12.69 11.75 18.75
N LEU A 194 -11.87 12.26 19.67
CA LEU A 194 -10.82 11.53 20.39
C LEU A 194 -11.38 11.02 21.73
N ILE A 195 -11.63 9.71 21.79
CA ILE A 195 -12.47 9.05 22.79
C ILE A 195 -11.62 8.18 23.73
N ASP A 196 -11.81 8.35 25.04
CA ASP A 196 -11.20 7.53 26.10
C ASP A 196 -12.30 6.59 26.63
N GLY A 197 -12.55 5.50 25.89
CA GLY A 197 -13.65 4.56 26.15
C GLY A 197 -13.42 3.66 27.37
N HIS A 198 -14.51 3.18 27.97
CA HIS A 198 -14.46 2.28 29.12
C HIS A 198 -14.16 0.81 28.75
N LYS A 199 -14.47 0.38 27.52
CA LYS A 199 -14.24 -0.98 26.99
C LYS A 199 -13.25 -1.00 25.83
N VAL A 200 -13.31 0.01 24.97
CA VAL A 200 -12.46 0.15 23.79
C VAL A 200 -11.23 0.99 24.18
N PRO A 201 -10.00 0.60 23.75
CA PRO A 201 -8.81 1.43 23.94
C PRO A 201 -8.99 2.84 23.34
N PRO A 202 -8.11 3.80 23.67
CA PRO A 202 -8.15 5.14 23.09
C PRO A 202 -8.35 5.10 21.58
N ALA A 203 -9.32 5.86 21.07
CA ALA A 203 -9.73 5.79 19.67
C ALA A 203 -9.99 7.18 19.08
N LEU A 204 -9.91 7.25 17.75
CA LEU A 204 -10.37 8.36 16.93
C LEU A 204 -11.56 7.88 16.10
N ALA A 205 -12.72 8.50 16.30
CA ALA A 205 -13.81 8.51 15.34
C ALA A 205 -13.70 9.80 14.51
N ALA A 206 -13.64 9.70 13.19
CA ALA A 206 -13.50 10.85 12.31
C ALA A 206 -14.41 10.77 11.09
N VAL A 207 -14.90 11.94 10.67
CA VAL A 207 -15.54 12.18 9.37
C VAL A 207 -14.77 13.33 8.72
N ASP A 208 -14.07 13.06 7.63
CA ASP A 208 -13.19 14.02 6.97
C ASP A 208 -13.60 14.25 5.51
N PRO A 209 -14.28 15.36 5.17
CA PRO A 209 -14.72 15.62 3.81
C PRO A 209 -13.58 15.65 2.77
N ASP A 210 -12.32 15.76 3.18
CA ASP A 210 -11.15 15.70 2.29
C ASP A 210 -10.50 14.30 2.26
N GLY A 211 -11.16 13.28 2.84
CA GLY A 211 -10.78 11.87 2.84
C GLY A 211 -9.96 11.45 4.06
N ALA A 212 -10.07 10.18 4.49
CA ALA A 212 -9.35 9.68 5.67
C ALA A 212 -7.81 9.70 5.51
N GLU A 213 -7.30 9.74 4.28
CA GLU A 213 -5.86 9.89 4.01
C GLU A 213 -5.33 11.28 4.43
N ALA A 214 -6.17 12.32 4.40
CA ALA A 214 -5.81 13.66 4.87
C ALA A 214 -5.51 13.69 6.39
N LEU A 215 -5.95 12.68 7.14
CA LEU A 215 -5.63 12.46 8.55
C LEU A 215 -4.24 11.88 8.79
N ARG A 216 -3.50 11.48 7.74
CA ARG A 216 -2.13 10.91 7.82
C ARG A 216 -2.05 9.58 8.58
N ILE A 217 -3.13 8.79 8.55
CA ILE A 217 -3.28 7.50 9.26
C ILE A 217 -3.01 6.27 8.38
N GLY A 218 -2.70 6.48 7.10
CA GLY A 218 -2.42 5.44 6.11
C GLY A 218 -2.01 6.06 4.78
N SER A 219 -1.92 5.23 3.74
CA SER A 219 -1.71 5.64 2.34
C SER A 219 -2.59 4.81 1.41
N ARG A 220 -2.97 5.34 0.24
CA ARG A 220 -3.89 4.69 -0.71
C ARG A 220 -5.26 4.34 -0.08
N LEU A 221 -5.74 5.13 0.88
CA LEU A 221 -7.06 4.93 1.50
C LEU A 221 -8.21 5.35 0.57
N GLY A 222 -7.92 6.11 -0.49
CA GLY A 222 -8.89 6.53 -1.49
C GLY A 222 -9.77 7.70 -1.04
N GLY A 223 -11.01 7.75 -1.52
CA GLY A 223 -11.97 8.81 -1.15
C GLY A 223 -12.72 8.58 0.17
N GLU A 224 -12.61 7.38 0.76
CA GLU A 224 -13.34 6.98 1.98
C GLU A 224 -13.06 7.97 3.12
N ASP A 225 -14.11 8.50 3.74
CA ASP A 225 -14.00 9.65 4.66
C ASP A 225 -14.44 9.38 6.10
N THR A 226 -15.11 8.27 6.37
CA THR A 226 -15.61 7.94 7.70
C THR A 226 -14.79 6.80 8.30
N VAL A 227 -14.04 7.09 9.38
CA VAL A 227 -13.03 6.17 9.92
C VAL A 227 -13.11 6.02 11.45
N PHE A 228 -12.93 4.79 11.93
CA PHE A 228 -12.70 4.47 13.34
C PHE A 228 -11.34 3.81 13.52
N LEU A 229 -10.41 4.55 14.11
CA LEU A 229 -9.02 4.15 14.35
C LEU A 229 -8.80 3.91 15.84
N VAL A 230 -8.35 2.71 16.21
CA VAL A 230 -8.04 2.36 17.60
C VAL A 230 -6.53 2.38 17.84
N PHE A 231 -6.10 2.98 18.94
CA PHE A 231 -4.70 3.12 19.32
C PHE A 231 -4.33 2.13 20.43
N ASP A 232 -3.91 0.92 20.04
CA ASP A 232 -3.47 -0.15 20.92
C ASP A 232 -2.33 -0.95 20.27
N GLN A 233 -1.30 -1.33 21.03
CA GLN A 233 -0.11 -2.03 20.50
C GLN A 233 -0.40 -3.44 19.95
N THR A 234 -1.55 -4.02 20.31
CA THR A 234 -1.92 -5.42 20.01
C THR A 234 -3.24 -5.55 19.25
N ARG A 235 -4.15 -4.58 19.42
CA ARG A 235 -5.50 -4.55 18.83
C ARG A 235 -5.79 -3.26 18.06
N GLY A 236 -4.80 -2.39 17.87
CA GLY A 236 -5.00 -1.12 17.16
C GLY A 236 -5.19 -1.26 15.66
N GLY A 237 -5.29 -0.12 14.98
CA GLY A 237 -5.49 -0.01 13.54
C GLY A 237 -6.91 0.42 13.14
N ILE A 238 -7.17 0.42 11.84
CA ILE A 238 -8.41 0.90 11.23
C ILE A 238 -9.50 -0.18 11.34
N TRP A 239 -10.34 -0.07 12.37
CA TRP A 239 -11.43 -1.01 12.64
C TRP A 239 -12.63 -0.79 11.71
N TYR A 240 -12.91 0.46 11.36
CA TYR A 240 -13.92 0.86 10.36
C TYR A 240 -13.32 1.89 9.41
N LEU A 241 -13.56 1.75 8.11
CA LEU A 241 -13.30 2.77 7.09
C LEU A 241 -14.28 2.54 5.95
N CYS A 242 -15.03 3.57 5.59
CA CYS A 242 -16.01 3.52 4.50
C CYS A 242 -16.29 4.92 3.94
N ASP A 243 -16.80 4.98 2.72
CA ASP A 243 -17.61 6.12 2.23
C ASP A 243 -18.82 6.35 3.15
N ARG A 244 -19.45 7.53 3.07
CA ARG A 244 -20.63 7.85 3.89
C ARG A 244 -21.78 6.89 3.60
N LYS A 245 -22.63 6.63 4.59
CA LYS A 245 -23.84 5.79 4.44
C LYS A 245 -24.69 6.19 3.24
N ASP A 246 -24.88 7.49 3.01
CA ASP A 246 -25.67 8.00 1.90
C ASP A 246 -24.99 7.79 0.53
N GLU A 247 -23.67 7.73 0.48
CA GLU A 247 -22.87 7.49 -0.74
C GLU A 247 -22.85 6.00 -1.06
N VAL A 248 -22.59 5.16 -0.05
CA VAL A 248 -22.74 3.70 -0.08
C VAL A 248 -24.14 3.29 -0.56
N ALA A 249 -25.20 3.87 0.02
CA ALA A 249 -26.58 3.59 -0.38
C ALA A 249 -26.86 3.96 -1.85
N ARG A 250 -26.23 5.04 -2.36
CA ARG A 250 -26.31 5.46 -3.76
C ARG A 250 -25.40 4.68 -4.71
N HIS A 251 -24.55 3.79 -4.19
CA HIS A 251 -23.53 3.05 -4.95
C HIS A 251 -22.60 4.00 -5.74
N GLN A 252 -22.28 5.15 -5.14
CA GLN A 252 -21.42 6.18 -5.71
C GLN A 252 -20.12 6.21 -4.89
N PRO A 253 -19.02 5.57 -5.35
CA PRO A 253 -17.75 5.63 -4.64
C PRO A 253 -17.20 7.05 -4.67
N THR A 254 -16.65 7.50 -3.54
CA THR A 254 -16.08 8.83 -3.45
C THR A 254 -14.69 8.86 -4.11
N PRO A 255 -14.41 9.82 -5.01
CA PRO A 255 -13.10 9.91 -5.65
C PRO A 255 -12.02 10.35 -4.66
N GLU A 256 -10.76 9.98 -4.93
CA GLU A 256 -9.60 10.44 -4.16
C GLU A 256 -9.47 11.98 -4.20
N LYS A 257 -9.15 12.58 -3.05
CA LYS A 257 -9.18 14.05 -2.84
C LYS A 257 -7.76 14.59 -2.63
N ARG A 258 -6.99 14.66 -3.71
CA ARG A 258 -5.59 15.15 -3.69
C ARG A 258 -5.53 16.67 -3.78
N LEU A 259 -4.60 17.29 -3.05
CA LEU A 259 -4.37 18.75 -3.04
C LEU A 259 -3.53 19.23 -4.23
N ALA A 260 -2.62 18.37 -4.70
CA ALA A 260 -1.63 18.65 -5.73
C ALA A 260 -1.28 17.38 -6.51
N ASP A 261 -0.86 17.53 -7.76
CA ASP A 261 -0.29 16.49 -8.61
C ASP A 261 1.21 16.77 -8.82
N ALA A 262 2.07 15.85 -8.42
CA ALA A 262 3.50 15.94 -8.76
C ALA A 262 3.69 15.70 -10.27
N LEU A 263 4.48 16.56 -10.93
CA LEU A 263 4.78 16.47 -12.36
C LEU A 263 6.19 15.89 -12.57
N ASP A 264 7.15 16.42 -11.81
CA ASP A 264 8.53 15.96 -11.79
C ASP A 264 9.25 16.30 -10.48
N TYR A 265 10.25 15.49 -10.17
CA TYR A 265 11.18 15.63 -9.07
C TYR A 265 12.61 15.70 -9.60
N ARG A 266 13.38 16.69 -9.15
CA ARG A 266 14.84 16.68 -9.19
C ARG A 266 15.37 16.49 -7.77
N ILE A 267 16.15 15.45 -7.52
CA ILE A 267 16.64 15.10 -6.17
C ILE A 267 18.15 14.93 -6.21
N GLU A 268 18.86 15.88 -5.61
CA GLU A 268 20.31 15.78 -5.40
C GLU A 268 20.58 15.23 -4.00
N THR A 269 21.28 14.11 -3.91
CA THR A 269 21.49 13.32 -2.68
C THR A 269 22.99 13.16 -2.40
N GLU A 270 23.45 13.59 -1.23
CA GLU A 270 24.79 13.30 -0.72
C GLU A 270 24.73 12.22 0.36
N VAL A 271 25.47 11.12 0.15
CA VAL A 271 25.74 10.14 1.19
C VAL A 271 27.00 10.57 1.96
N LYS A 272 26.78 11.06 3.18
CA LYS A 272 27.82 11.54 4.10
C LYS A 272 28.52 10.35 4.77
N LYS A 273 29.44 10.66 5.68
CA LYS A 273 30.04 9.64 6.56
C LYS A 273 28.94 8.94 7.37
N ASN A 274 29.19 7.69 7.76
CA ASN A 274 28.24 6.82 8.47
C ASN A 274 26.94 6.46 7.72
N ALA A 275 26.86 6.75 6.41
CA ALA A 275 25.63 6.60 5.61
C ALA A 275 24.47 7.53 6.03
N ASP A 276 24.80 8.64 6.70
CA ASP A 276 23.88 9.77 6.84
C ASP A 276 23.57 10.37 5.46
N VAL A 277 22.37 10.90 5.28
CA VAL A 277 21.90 11.48 4.01
C VAL A 277 21.66 12.98 4.18
N ALA A 278 22.15 13.77 3.23
CA ALA A 278 21.61 15.10 2.96
C ALA A 278 21.05 15.14 1.55
N GLY A 279 19.96 15.88 1.35
CA GLY A 279 19.30 16.01 0.07
C GLY A 279 18.82 17.42 -0.21
N GLN A 280 18.71 17.74 -1.49
CA GLN A 280 17.91 18.84 -2.00
C GLN A 280 16.91 18.27 -3.01
N ALA A 281 15.63 18.32 -2.66
CA ALA A 281 14.55 17.93 -3.55
C ALA A 281 13.88 19.20 -4.11
N THR A 282 13.75 19.29 -5.42
CA THR A 282 12.88 20.23 -6.10
C THR A 282 11.75 19.44 -6.75
N VAL A 283 10.53 19.61 -6.25
CA VAL A 283 9.31 19.07 -6.87
C VAL A 283 8.63 20.17 -7.66
N ARG A 284 8.27 19.89 -8.91
CA ARG A 284 7.31 20.68 -9.68
C ARG A 284 5.96 19.99 -9.62
N PHE A 285 4.93 20.72 -9.17
CA PHE A 285 3.59 20.19 -9.00
C PHE A 285 2.53 21.15 -9.57
N GLN A 286 1.36 20.61 -9.90
CA GLN A 286 0.16 21.38 -10.21
C GLN A 286 -0.81 21.35 -9.03
N THR A 287 -1.40 22.49 -8.69
CA THR A 287 -2.46 22.58 -7.68
C THR A 287 -3.79 22.03 -8.20
N LEU A 288 -4.47 21.18 -7.41
CA LEU A 288 -5.75 20.57 -7.79
C LEU A 288 -6.96 21.22 -7.12
N VAL A 289 -6.72 21.93 -6.00
CA VAL A 289 -7.71 22.70 -5.25
C VAL A 289 -7.47 24.20 -5.42
N GLU A 290 -8.53 24.99 -5.21
CA GLU A 290 -8.44 26.45 -5.14
C GLU A 290 -7.96 26.86 -3.73
N GLY A 291 -7.18 27.94 -3.64
CA GLY A 291 -6.78 28.51 -2.35
C GLY A 291 -5.67 27.76 -1.60
N LEU A 292 -4.95 26.82 -2.22
CA LEU A 292 -3.97 25.97 -1.52
C LEU A 292 -2.92 26.82 -0.78
N ARG A 293 -2.86 26.66 0.54
CA ARG A 293 -1.85 27.28 1.43
C ARG A 293 -1.05 26.27 2.23
N VAL A 294 -1.63 25.16 2.65
CA VAL A 294 -0.98 24.11 3.45
C VAL A 294 -0.88 22.86 2.61
N LEU A 295 0.35 22.42 2.36
CA LEU A 295 0.66 21.20 1.60
C LEU A 295 1.44 20.23 2.51
N PRO A 296 0.81 19.15 2.99
CA PRO A 296 1.49 18.08 3.71
C PRO A 296 2.60 17.44 2.87
N LEU A 297 3.64 16.93 3.55
CA LEU A 297 4.78 16.24 2.95
C LEU A 297 4.98 14.90 3.63
N HIS A 298 5.18 13.84 2.87
CA HIS A 298 5.68 12.57 3.39
C HIS A 298 7.22 12.64 3.47
N LEU A 299 7.75 12.48 4.69
CA LEU A 299 9.19 12.52 4.98
C LEU A 299 9.46 11.71 6.25
N MET A 300 10.54 10.93 6.28
CA MET A 300 10.94 10.18 7.46
C MET A 300 11.23 11.14 8.64
N SER A 301 10.76 10.84 9.86
CA SER A 301 10.90 11.75 11.01
C SER A 301 12.34 12.14 11.38
N LYS A 302 13.32 11.28 11.02
CA LYS A 302 14.77 11.49 11.17
C LYS A 302 15.37 12.42 10.11
N LEU A 303 14.70 12.61 8.97
CA LEU A 303 15.07 13.61 7.97
C LEU A 303 14.45 14.95 8.35
N ARG A 304 15.30 15.95 8.57
CA ARG A 304 14.89 17.28 9.03
C ARG A 304 15.03 18.29 7.91
N ILE A 305 13.98 19.06 7.67
CA ILE A 305 13.99 20.17 6.70
C ILE A 305 14.85 21.31 7.27
N GLU A 306 15.76 21.84 6.45
CA GLU A 306 16.69 22.92 6.81
C GLU A 306 16.40 24.24 6.10
N ASP A 307 15.90 24.18 4.86
CA ASP A 307 15.40 25.32 4.07
C ASP A 307 14.21 24.87 3.23
N ALA A 308 13.28 25.79 3.01
CA ALA A 308 12.18 25.63 2.07
C ALA A 308 12.00 26.92 1.27
N SER A 309 11.88 26.79 -0.05
CA SER A 309 11.60 27.90 -0.96
C SER A 309 10.68 27.48 -2.11
N TYR A 310 9.90 28.42 -2.65
CA TYR A 310 8.98 28.16 -3.75
C TYR A 310 9.01 29.24 -4.83
N ALA A 311 8.56 28.87 -6.03
CA ALA A 311 8.27 29.78 -7.12
C ALA A 311 7.04 29.29 -7.90
N VAL A 312 6.07 30.18 -8.16
CA VAL A 312 4.97 29.90 -9.08
C VAL A 312 5.49 30.08 -10.50
N GLU A 313 5.32 29.08 -11.36
CA GLU A 313 5.81 29.15 -12.74
C GLU A 313 5.04 30.21 -13.53
N THR A 314 5.78 31.13 -14.16
CA THR A 314 5.26 32.05 -15.17
C THR A 314 5.97 31.76 -16.49
N ALA A 315 5.20 31.66 -17.57
CA ALA A 315 5.72 31.22 -18.86
C ALA A 315 6.79 32.20 -19.38
N GLY A 316 7.98 31.67 -19.71
CA GLY A 316 9.08 32.45 -20.27
C GLY A 316 9.92 33.25 -19.28
N SER A 317 9.75 33.07 -17.97
CA SER A 317 10.55 33.74 -16.93
C SER A 317 11.28 32.76 -16.02
N GLU A 318 12.46 33.13 -15.54
CA GLU A 318 13.18 32.40 -14.49
C GLU A 318 12.37 32.31 -13.18
N PRO A 319 12.50 31.22 -12.39
CA PRO A 319 11.77 31.06 -11.14
C PRO A 319 12.14 32.12 -10.10
N ALA A 320 11.18 33.00 -9.77
CA ALA A 320 11.31 33.98 -8.71
C ALA A 320 11.16 33.31 -7.32
N TRP A 321 12.23 32.65 -6.86
CA TRP A 321 12.26 31.94 -5.58
C TRP A 321 11.99 32.85 -4.39
N LYS A 322 11.03 32.44 -3.55
CA LYS A 322 10.66 33.06 -2.28
C LYS A 322 10.90 32.08 -1.14
N PRO A 323 11.36 32.52 0.05
CA PRO A 323 11.37 31.70 1.25
C PRO A 323 9.96 31.19 1.58
N LEU A 324 9.88 30.01 2.20
CA LEU A 324 8.63 29.34 2.54
C LEU A 324 8.67 28.88 4.01
N ALA A 325 7.56 29.05 4.73
CA ALA A 325 7.43 28.51 6.08
C ALA A 325 7.12 27.00 6.03
N TRP A 326 7.57 26.26 7.04
CA TRP A 326 7.22 24.85 7.20
C TRP A 326 6.89 24.49 8.65
N VAL A 327 6.14 23.41 8.79
CA VAL A 327 5.86 22.74 10.06
C VAL A 327 6.59 21.41 10.05
N GLN A 328 7.35 21.12 11.10
CA GLN A 328 7.89 19.79 11.37
C GLN A 328 8.22 19.66 12.86
N GLU A 329 7.40 18.93 13.62
CA GLU A 329 7.64 18.70 15.06
C GLU A 329 8.91 17.85 15.30
N GLU A 330 9.38 17.77 16.54
CA GLU A 330 10.56 16.95 16.92
C GLU A 330 10.44 15.49 16.45
N GLU A 331 11.56 14.90 16.00
CA GLU A 331 11.67 13.50 15.50
C GLU A 331 10.90 12.46 16.35
N LYS A 332 10.92 12.64 17.69
CA LYS A 332 10.32 11.72 18.68
C LYS A 332 8.95 12.20 19.17
N LYS A 333 8.26 13.02 18.37
CA LYS A 333 6.87 13.46 18.55
C LYS A 333 6.05 13.09 17.29
N ASP A 334 4.96 13.82 17.03
CA ASP A 334 4.15 13.81 15.81
C ASP A 334 4.82 14.58 14.66
N ALA A 335 5.95 14.04 14.21
CA ALA A 335 6.91 14.67 13.29
C ALA A 335 6.47 14.79 11.82
N ASP A 336 5.16 14.73 11.54
CA ASP A 336 4.61 15.02 10.20
C ASP A 336 5.07 16.40 9.73
N ALA A 337 5.37 16.48 8.42
CA ALA A 337 5.84 17.69 7.77
C ALA A 337 4.75 18.32 6.90
N ALA A 338 4.75 19.65 6.79
CA ALA A 338 3.97 20.40 5.81
C ALA A 338 4.66 21.72 5.48
N VAL A 339 4.44 22.26 4.28
CA VAL A 339 4.80 23.63 3.94
C VAL A 339 3.58 24.55 3.96
N VAL A 340 3.80 25.81 4.30
CA VAL A 340 2.74 26.83 4.41
C VAL A 340 3.07 28.03 3.51
N PHE A 341 2.38 28.12 2.38
CA PHE A 341 2.47 29.25 1.45
C PHE A 341 1.91 30.51 2.10
N PRO A 342 2.56 31.67 1.95
CA PRO A 342 2.09 32.93 2.57
C PRO A 342 0.78 33.42 1.94
N GLU A 343 0.61 33.20 0.64
CA GLU A 343 -0.57 33.58 -0.14
C GLU A 343 -1.28 32.32 -0.68
N PRO A 344 -2.61 32.35 -0.88
CA PRO A 344 -3.35 31.26 -1.52
C PRO A 344 -2.90 31.03 -2.97
N LEU A 345 -2.66 29.77 -3.33
CA LEU A 345 -2.39 29.36 -4.71
C LEU A 345 -3.70 29.03 -5.42
N ALA A 346 -3.90 29.59 -6.61
CA ALA A 346 -5.05 29.30 -7.46
C ALA A 346 -4.98 27.90 -8.07
N LYS A 347 -6.14 27.27 -8.32
CA LYS A 347 -6.24 25.94 -8.94
C LYS A 347 -5.60 25.91 -10.33
N GLY A 348 -4.86 24.83 -10.62
CA GLY A 348 -4.16 24.64 -11.88
C GLY A 348 -2.84 25.39 -11.99
N ALA A 349 -2.46 26.20 -11.00
CA ALA A 349 -1.14 26.84 -10.94
C ALA A 349 -0.03 25.79 -10.81
N THR A 350 0.99 25.89 -11.65
CA THR A 350 2.22 25.08 -11.55
C THR A 350 3.20 25.77 -10.61
N VAL A 351 3.73 25.03 -9.64
CA VAL A 351 4.61 25.54 -8.59
C VAL A 351 5.85 24.66 -8.49
N ARG A 352 7.02 25.29 -8.37
CA ARG A 352 8.25 24.62 -7.92
C ARG A 352 8.40 24.82 -6.42
N LEU A 353 8.56 23.73 -5.70
CA LEU A 353 8.90 23.70 -4.28
C LEU A 353 10.27 23.04 -4.12
N ARG A 354 11.20 23.74 -3.50
CA ARG A 354 12.55 23.26 -3.21
C ARG A 354 12.74 23.17 -1.71
N LEU A 355 13.20 22.01 -1.25
CA LEU A 355 13.51 21.72 0.15
C LEU A 355 14.94 21.19 0.26
N SER A 356 15.73 21.69 1.20
CA SER A 356 16.94 20.99 1.65
C SER A 356 16.67 20.29 2.97
N TYR A 357 17.23 19.10 3.14
CA TYR A 357 17.00 18.26 4.31
C TYR A 357 18.21 17.38 4.61
N GLN A 358 18.38 16.98 5.87
CA GLN A 358 19.37 15.97 6.25
C GLN A 358 18.93 15.11 7.43
N GLY A 359 19.52 13.92 7.56
CA GLY A 359 19.26 12.99 8.64
C GLY A 359 20.09 11.71 8.57
N TYR A 360 19.74 10.77 9.43
CA TYR A 360 20.48 9.54 9.70
C TYR A 360 19.56 8.31 9.68
N ASP A 361 20.13 7.11 9.64
CA ASP A 361 19.43 5.82 9.51
C ASP A 361 18.47 5.71 8.30
N VAL A 362 18.70 6.50 7.24
CA VAL A 362 17.99 6.38 5.96
C VAL A 362 18.47 5.16 5.18
N LEU A 363 19.76 4.83 5.33
CA LEU A 363 20.49 3.79 4.63
C LEU A 363 20.89 2.68 5.61
N GLU A 364 20.52 1.44 5.31
CA GLU A 364 20.85 0.26 6.10
C GLU A 364 21.97 -0.53 5.41
N ASN A 365 23.04 -0.87 6.14
CA ASN A 365 24.11 -1.74 5.65
C ASN A 365 23.67 -3.20 5.69
N VAL A 366 23.44 -3.80 4.51
CA VAL A 366 22.94 -5.17 4.34
C VAL A 366 24.06 -6.22 4.24
N GLY A 367 25.30 -5.85 4.56
CA GLY A 367 26.49 -6.66 4.34
C GLY A 367 27.09 -6.43 2.95
N GLY A 368 28.27 -6.99 2.67
CA GLY A 368 28.92 -6.82 1.36
C GLY A 368 29.35 -5.39 1.01
N LYS A 369 29.40 -4.49 1.99
CA LYS A 369 29.45 -3.03 1.80
C LYS A 369 28.34 -2.51 0.87
N THR A 370 27.21 -3.20 0.87
CA THR A 370 25.98 -2.80 0.18
C THR A 370 25.06 -2.11 1.17
N PHE A 371 24.44 -1.03 0.74
CA PHE A 371 23.55 -0.22 1.52
C PHE A 371 22.24 -0.04 0.75
N VAL A 372 21.12 -0.24 1.44
CA VAL A 372 19.77 -0.11 0.89
C VAL A 372 19.03 1.04 1.57
N VAL A 373 18.12 1.69 0.85
CA VAL A 373 17.23 2.68 1.46
C VAL A 373 16.18 1.96 2.31
N ALA A 374 16.25 2.15 3.63
CA ALA A 374 15.27 1.61 4.58
C ALA A 374 13.98 2.46 4.60
N ALA A 375 14.11 3.79 4.45
CA ALA A 375 12.99 4.74 4.38
C ALA A 375 12.33 4.75 2.98
N ARG A 376 11.89 3.57 2.53
CA ARG A 376 11.54 3.24 1.13
C ARG A 376 10.63 4.24 0.41
N ALA A 377 9.61 4.78 1.09
CA ALA A 377 8.66 5.76 0.52
C ALA A 377 8.81 7.18 1.10
N SER A 378 9.87 7.46 1.89
CA SER A 378 9.98 8.70 2.67
C SER A 378 11.41 9.20 2.89
N TRP A 379 12.38 8.70 2.11
CA TRP A 379 13.77 9.17 2.10
C TRP A 379 13.96 10.53 1.39
N TYR A 380 12.92 11.02 0.73
CA TYR A 380 12.80 12.34 0.12
C TYR A 380 11.40 12.91 0.41
N PRO A 381 11.23 14.25 0.47
CA PRO A 381 9.91 14.87 0.56
C PRO A 381 9.07 14.56 -0.68
N ASN A 382 7.94 13.88 -0.51
CA ASN A 382 6.97 13.59 -1.57
C ASN A 382 5.54 14.03 -1.20
N LEU A 383 4.67 14.17 -2.21
CA LEU A 383 3.33 14.75 -2.06
C LEU A 383 2.26 13.68 -1.80
N GLY A 384 2.48 12.46 -2.29
CA GLY A 384 1.72 11.25 -1.97
C GLY A 384 2.61 10.01 -1.89
N ILE A 385 2.18 8.98 -1.16
CA ILE A 385 2.89 7.70 -1.13
C ILE A 385 2.23 6.77 -2.17
N PHE A 386 2.92 6.58 -3.29
CA PHE A 386 2.48 5.81 -4.48
C PHE A 386 1.24 6.39 -5.22
N SER A 387 0.71 7.54 -4.81
CA SER A 387 -0.47 8.21 -5.39
C SER A 387 -0.17 9.43 -6.28
N ASP A 388 1.11 9.80 -6.48
CA ASP A 388 1.55 10.96 -7.27
C ASP A 388 2.63 10.60 -8.33
N PRO A 389 2.33 9.73 -9.31
CA PRO A 389 3.32 9.27 -10.28
C PRO A 389 3.93 10.42 -11.09
N ALA A 390 5.25 10.56 -10.99
CA ALA A 390 6.00 11.71 -11.51
C ALA A 390 7.30 11.27 -12.22
N LYS A 391 7.89 12.16 -13.01
CA LYS A 391 9.24 11.90 -13.58
C LYS A 391 10.32 12.24 -12.56
N TYR A 392 11.43 11.52 -12.58
CA TYR A 392 12.55 11.72 -11.67
C TYR A 392 13.86 12.03 -12.40
N ASP A 393 14.60 13.00 -11.87
CA ASP A 393 15.98 13.37 -12.20
C ASP A 393 16.82 13.26 -10.91
N LEU A 394 17.56 12.16 -10.77
CA LEU A 394 18.15 11.71 -9.51
C LEU A 394 19.67 11.81 -9.60
N ILE A 395 20.29 12.57 -8.70
CA ILE A 395 21.74 12.79 -8.68
C ILE A 395 22.29 12.31 -7.35
N TYR A 396 23.17 11.31 -7.40
CA TYR A 396 23.76 10.68 -6.21
C TYR A 396 25.24 11.02 -6.10
N ARG A 397 25.63 11.65 -4.99
CA ARG A 397 27.02 11.91 -4.59
C ARG A 397 27.39 10.92 -3.48
N ILE A 398 28.13 9.88 -3.85
CA ILE A 398 28.54 8.78 -2.98
C ILE A 398 30.07 8.73 -2.84
N PRO A 399 30.64 8.08 -1.80
CA PRO A 399 32.09 7.94 -1.67
C PRO A 399 32.72 7.24 -2.89
N SER A 400 33.86 7.75 -3.38
CA SER A 400 34.59 7.18 -4.50
C SER A 400 35.02 5.73 -4.22
N GLY A 401 34.64 4.79 -5.07
CA GLY A 401 34.88 3.35 -4.89
C GLY A 401 33.63 2.52 -4.55
N PHE A 402 32.47 3.17 -4.47
CA PHE A 402 31.15 2.55 -4.52
C PHE A 402 30.49 2.83 -5.89
N ASP A 403 29.41 2.11 -6.20
CA ASP A 403 28.52 2.34 -7.34
C ASP A 403 27.07 2.47 -6.88
N VAL A 404 26.22 3.11 -7.68
CA VAL A 404 24.77 3.28 -7.42
C VAL A 404 23.97 2.45 -8.41
N VAL A 405 22.84 1.92 -7.95
CA VAL A 405 21.78 1.34 -8.79
C VAL A 405 20.48 2.01 -8.38
N SER A 406 19.77 2.64 -9.32
CA SER A 406 18.56 3.41 -9.06
C SER A 406 17.45 3.09 -10.07
N VAL A 407 16.27 3.68 -9.88
CA VAL A 407 15.17 3.64 -10.84
C VAL A 407 15.51 4.46 -12.09
N GLY A 408 14.96 4.08 -13.24
CA GLY A 408 15.23 4.71 -14.52
C GLY A 408 16.61 4.37 -15.11
N ASN A 409 17.06 5.18 -16.07
CA ASN A 409 18.30 4.97 -16.81
C ASN A 409 19.43 5.82 -16.23
N ARG A 410 20.64 5.26 -16.07
CA ARG A 410 21.86 6.06 -15.76
C ARG A 410 22.27 6.88 -16.98
N VAL A 411 22.25 8.21 -16.86
CA VAL A 411 22.55 9.16 -17.95
C VAL A 411 23.92 9.83 -17.85
N ASP A 412 24.50 9.91 -16.64
CA ASP A 412 25.89 10.35 -16.44
C ASP A 412 26.55 9.59 -15.28
N GLU A 413 27.88 9.44 -15.36
CA GLU A 413 28.71 8.98 -14.26
C GLU A 413 30.10 9.62 -14.32
N ARG A 414 30.51 10.23 -13.23
CA ARG A 414 31.82 10.90 -13.10
C ARG A 414 32.36 10.82 -11.68
N THR A 415 33.64 11.13 -11.50
CA THR A 415 34.28 11.19 -10.18
C THR A 415 34.85 12.59 -9.95
N GLU A 416 34.38 13.26 -8.89
CA GLU A 416 34.83 14.57 -8.47
C GLU A 416 35.53 14.44 -7.10
N GLY A 417 36.87 14.52 -7.11
CA GLY A 417 37.68 14.41 -5.90
C GLY A 417 37.58 13.05 -5.20
N LYS A 418 36.80 12.98 -4.12
CA LYS A 418 36.55 11.75 -3.31
C LYS A 418 35.11 11.25 -3.40
N GLN A 419 34.32 11.76 -4.34
CA GLN A 419 32.94 11.35 -4.57
C GLN A 419 32.79 10.82 -6.01
N LYS A 420 32.07 9.70 -6.17
CA LYS A 420 31.44 9.36 -7.45
C LYS A 420 30.11 10.12 -7.50
N ILE A 421 29.80 10.68 -8.65
CA ILE A 421 28.51 11.27 -8.98
C ILE A 421 27.87 10.39 -10.05
N SER A 422 26.62 10.00 -9.81
CA SER A 422 25.83 9.19 -10.74
C SER A 422 24.46 9.84 -10.93
N GLU A 423 24.06 10.05 -12.19
CA GLU A 423 22.81 10.74 -12.56
C GLU A 423 21.88 9.76 -13.28
N TRP A 424 20.63 9.71 -12.85
CA TRP A 424 19.61 8.75 -13.30
C TRP A 424 18.31 9.46 -13.64
N ARG A 425 17.63 9.03 -14.72
CA ARG A 425 16.37 9.65 -15.18
C ARG A 425 15.33 8.63 -15.60
N THR A 426 14.07 8.92 -15.31
CA THR A 426 12.92 8.11 -15.76
C THR A 426 12.27 8.74 -17.01
N ASP A 427 12.16 7.98 -18.10
CA ASP A 427 11.56 8.48 -19.35
C ASP A 427 10.06 8.75 -19.22
N THR A 428 9.38 7.93 -18.42
CA THR A 428 7.96 7.97 -18.08
C THR A 428 7.75 8.33 -16.60
N PRO A 429 6.55 8.82 -16.21
CA PRO A 429 6.22 8.98 -14.80
C PRO A 429 6.20 7.62 -14.08
N VAL A 430 6.65 7.59 -12.83
CA VAL A 430 6.65 6.40 -11.97
C VAL A 430 6.24 6.75 -10.55
N GLN A 431 5.72 5.79 -9.78
CA GLN A 431 5.11 6.03 -8.46
C GLN A 431 6.09 6.31 -7.31
N VAL A 432 7.34 5.86 -7.43
CA VAL A 432 8.34 6.00 -6.36
C VAL A 432 9.74 6.01 -6.95
N ALA A 433 10.65 6.72 -6.29
CA ALA A 433 12.07 6.65 -6.58
C ALA A 433 12.86 6.05 -5.42
N GLY A 434 13.99 5.44 -5.75
CA GLY A 434 15.03 5.14 -4.79
C GLY A 434 16.22 4.42 -5.42
N PHE A 435 17.14 3.99 -4.56
CA PHE A 435 18.41 3.45 -4.96
C PHE A 435 18.96 2.48 -3.92
N ASN A 436 19.90 1.64 -4.36
CA ASN A 436 20.89 1.00 -3.51
C ASN A 436 22.26 1.55 -3.93
N TYR A 437 23.20 1.65 -2.99
CA TYR A 437 24.60 1.92 -3.33
C TYR A 437 25.50 0.93 -2.62
N GLY A 438 26.60 0.57 -3.26
CA GLY A 438 27.38 -0.56 -2.78
C GLY A 438 28.60 -0.83 -3.61
N LYS A 439 29.17 -1.99 -3.36
CA LYS A 439 30.28 -2.53 -4.12
C LYS A 439 29.78 -3.75 -4.88
N PHE A 440 29.49 -3.55 -6.16
CA PHE A 440 28.75 -4.54 -6.96
C PHE A 440 29.59 -5.20 -8.05
N GLN A 441 29.36 -6.49 -8.25
CA GLN A 441 29.60 -7.18 -9.53
C GLN A 441 28.32 -7.07 -10.37
N ARG A 442 28.44 -6.63 -11.62
CA ARG A 442 27.33 -6.48 -12.57
C ARG A 442 27.39 -7.56 -13.64
N LEU A 443 26.25 -8.22 -13.88
CA LEU A 443 25.98 -9.07 -15.03
C LEU A 443 24.82 -8.45 -15.81
N ALA A 444 24.98 -8.19 -17.11
CA ALA A 444 23.90 -7.72 -17.97
C ALA A 444 23.60 -8.76 -19.06
N ARG A 445 22.32 -9.01 -19.32
CA ARG A 445 21.85 -9.90 -20.40
C ARG A 445 20.55 -9.35 -20.99
N LYS A 446 20.38 -9.47 -22.30
CA LYS A 446 19.16 -9.03 -23.01
C LYS A 446 18.35 -10.21 -23.51
N ASP A 447 17.03 -10.10 -23.46
CA ASP A 447 16.11 -11.01 -24.14
C ASP A 447 15.64 -10.39 -25.46
N ASP A 448 15.96 -11.02 -26.59
CA ASP A 448 15.63 -10.50 -27.92
C ASP A 448 14.12 -10.51 -28.25
N VAL A 449 13.32 -11.29 -27.49
CA VAL A 449 11.87 -11.44 -27.73
C VAL A 449 11.07 -10.31 -27.07
N SER A 450 11.37 -10.01 -25.81
CA SER A 450 10.76 -8.89 -25.05
C SER A 450 11.47 -7.56 -25.28
N GLY A 451 12.74 -7.58 -25.71
CA GLY A 451 13.57 -6.39 -25.87
C GLY A 451 14.15 -5.84 -24.56
N VAL A 452 13.85 -6.47 -23.42
CA VAL A 452 14.30 -6.03 -22.08
C VAL A 452 15.73 -6.51 -21.79
N GLU A 453 16.56 -5.59 -21.32
CA GLU A 453 17.84 -5.89 -20.68
C GLU A 453 17.65 -6.07 -19.18
N VAL A 454 18.11 -7.21 -18.66
CA VAL A 454 18.12 -7.55 -17.24
C VAL A 454 19.55 -7.41 -16.73
N GLU A 455 19.72 -6.58 -15.70
CA GLU A 455 21.00 -6.39 -15.03
C GLU A 455 20.94 -6.93 -13.61
N VAL A 456 21.93 -7.73 -13.21
CA VAL A 456 22.02 -8.25 -11.85
C VAL A 456 23.28 -7.74 -11.16
N TYR A 457 23.06 -7.16 -10.00
CA TYR A 457 24.06 -6.53 -9.14
C TYR A 457 24.18 -7.32 -7.84
N THR A 458 25.34 -7.91 -7.60
CA THR A 458 25.63 -8.72 -6.41
C THR A 458 26.82 -8.14 -5.64
N GLY A 459 26.82 -8.26 -4.31
CA GLY A 459 27.88 -7.67 -3.47
C GLY A 459 29.27 -8.26 -3.71
N GLU A 460 30.33 -7.49 -3.42
CA GLU A 460 31.73 -7.96 -3.47
C GLU A 460 32.00 -9.10 -2.47
N ASP A 461 31.45 -9.03 -1.25
CA ASP A 461 31.67 -10.06 -0.22
C ASP A 461 30.74 -11.26 -0.43
N ARG A 462 31.27 -12.45 -0.15
CA ARG A 462 30.49 -13.70 -0.15
C ARG A 462 29.77 -13.80 1.19
N PRO A 463 28.44 -14.04 1.23
CA PRO A 463 27.79 -14.36 2.49
C PRO A 463 28.40 -15.64 3.07
N ASP A 464 28.87 -15.58 4.31
CA ASP A 464 29.30 -16.77 5.05
C ASP A 464 28.05 -17.50 5.55
N LEU A 465 27.67 -18.53 4.80
CA LEU A 465 26.50 -19.36 5.06
C LEU A 465 26.83 -20.57 5.95
N GLY A 466 28.01 -20.58 6.58
CA GLY A 466 28.50 -21.67 7.41
C GLY A 466 29.13 -22.82 6.61
N PRO A 467 29.80 -23.75 7.32
CA PRO A 467 30.65 -24.77 6.70
C PRO A 467 29.89 -25.81 5.86
N GLU A 468 28.60 -26.02 6.09
CA GLU A 468 27.79 -27.02 5.36
C GLU A 468 27.35 -26.56 3.96
N VAL A 469 27.30 -25.24 3.74
CA VAL A 469 26.83 -24.63 2.47
C VAL A 469 27.98 -24.26 1.54
N GLY A 470 29.13 -23.96 2.14
CA GLY A 470 30.34 -23.53 1.45
C GLY A 470 30.23 -22.12 0.84
N LEU A 471 31.35 -21.65 0.29
CA LEU A 471 31.45 -20.33 -0.34
C LEU A 471 30.71 -20.33 -1.69
N VAL A 472 29.59 -19.60 -1.78
CA VAL A 472 28.90 -19.37 -3.05
C VAL A 472 29.53 -18.20 -3.81
N SER A 473 29.71 -18.34 -5.12
CA SER A 473 30.27 -17.26 -5.94
C SER A 473 29.19 -16.31 -6.43
N ALA A 474 29.37 -15.02 -6.19
CA ALA A 474 28.49 -13.93 -6.63
C ALA A 474 28.11 -14.01 -8.13
N SER A 475 29.00 -14.53 -8.97
CA SER A 475 28.73 -14.82 -10.38
C SER A 475 27.60 -15.83 -10.64
N ARG A 476 27.55 -16.95 -9.89
CA ARG A 476 26.48 -17.96 -10.06
C ARG A 476 25.15 -17.47 -9.50
N LEU A 477 25.22 -16.69 -8.41
CA LEU A 477 24.07 -16.00 -7.85
C LEU A 477 23.46 -15.06 -8.93
N ALA A 478 24.31 -14.26 -9.57
CA ALA A 478 23.90 -13.34 -10.63
C ALA A 478 23.33 -14.07 -11.86
N ASP A 479 23.96 -15.16 -12.31
CA ASP A 479 23.49 -15.95 -13.45
C ASP A 479 22.08 -16.52 -13.24
N SER A 480 21.75 -17.04 -12.05
CA SER A 480 20.41 -17.59 -11.77
C SER A 480 19.34 -16.49 -11.83
N ALA A 481 19.55 -15.38 -11.12
CA ALA A 481 18.61 -14.26 -11.11
C ALA A 481 18.46 -13.62 -12.50
N ALA A 482 19.52 -13.60 -13.31
CA ALA A 482 19.45 -13.13 -14.69
C ALA A 482 18.60 -14.06 -15.57
N VAL A 483 18.74 -15.38 -15.44
CA VAL A 483 17.91 -16.35 -16.17
C VAL A 483 16.43 -16.23 -15.79
N ASP A 484 16.12 -16.12 -14.49
CA ASP A 484 14.75 -15.97 -14.03
C ASP A 484 14.14 -14.62 -14.46
N GLY A 485 14.92 -13.53 -14.45
CA GLY A 485 14.51 -12.24 -15.00
C GLY A 485 14.25 -12.26 -16.50
N LEU A 486 15.10 -12.91 -17.30
CA LEU A 486 14.88 -13.07 -18.75
C LEU A 486 13.65 -13.92 -19.06
N ASN A 487 13.43 -15.01 -18.31
CA ASN A 487 12.21 -15.82 -18.42
C ASN A 487 10.97 -14.99 -18.07
N SER A 488 11.03 -14.21 -16.99
CA SER A 488 9.96 -13.27 -16.59
C SER A 488 9.64 -12.29 -17.71
N ALA A 489 10.65 -11.55 -18.20
CA ALA A 489 10.49 -10.55 -19.25
C ALA A 489 9.82 -11.14 -20.51
N ARG A 490 10.25 -12.33 -20.95
CA ARG A 490 9.69 -13.01 -22.12
C ARG A 490 8.25 -13.49 -21.90
N ILE A 491 7.98 -14.16 -20.79
CA ILE A 491 6.65 -14.72 -20.49
C ILE A 491 5.65 -13.59 -20.27
N PHE A 492 5.98 -12.61 -19.44
CA PHE A 492 5.09 -11.51 -19.09
C PHE A 492 4.84 -10.58 -20.28
N SER A 493 5.86 -10.26 -21.10
CA SER A 493 5.62 -9.56 -22.38
C SER A 493 4.68 -10.33 -23.31
N THR A 494 4.74 -11.67 -23.31
CA THR A 494 3.86 -12.51 -24.14
C THR A 494 2.41 -12.46 -23.67
N TYR A 495 2.14 -12.47 -22.36
CA TYR A 495 0.78 -12.44 -21.81
C TYR A 495 0.21 -11.02 -21.67
N PHE A 496 1.02 -10.03 -21.31
CA PHE A 496 0.58 -8.71 -20.83
C PHE A 496 0.98 -7.55 -21.77
N GLY A 497 1.80 -7.80 -22.79
CA GLY A 497 2.32 -6.77 -23.69
C GLY A 497 3.64 -6.15 -23.19
N PRO A 498 4.32 -5.34 -24.01
CA PRO A 498 5.65 -4.81 -23.69
C PRO A 498 5.63 -3.83 -22.52
N LEU A 499 6.72 -3.77 -21.77
CA LEU A 499 6.99 -2.68 -20.83
C LEU A 499 7.40 -1.40 -21.58
N PRO A 500 7.08 -0.21 -21.05
CA PRO A 500 7.69 1.05 -21.50
C PRO A 500 9.21 1.09 -21.25
N GLN A 501 9.66 0.49 -20.14
CA GLN A 501 11.07 0.40 -19.77
C GLN A 501 11.74 -0.80 -20.46
N THR A 502 12.88 -0.56 -21.11
CA THR A 502 13.69 -1.60 -21.78
C THR A 502 14.83 -2.13 -20.92
N HIS A 503 14.90 -1.73 -19.66
CA HIS A 503 15.91 -2.09 -18.68
C HIS A 503 15.26 -2.39 -17.33
N VAL A 504 15.72 -3.44 -16.64
CA VAL A 504 15.36 -3.77 -15.26
C VAL A 504 16.59 -4.24 -14.51
N ALA A 505 16.96 -3.52 -13.45
CA ALA A 505 18.02 -3.93 -12.53
C ALA A 505 17.47 -4.84 -11.42
N ILE A 506 18.28 -5.80 -10.97
CA ILE A 506 18.03 -6.72 -9.86
C ILE A 506 19.22 -6.59 -8.89
N THR A 507 18.95 -6.30 -7.63
CA THR A 507 19.97 -6.17 -6.57
C THR A 507 19.66 -7.11 -5.40
N GLN A 508 20.68 -7.40 -4.59
CA GLN A 508 20.55 -8.22 -3.38
C GLN A 508 20.12 -7.38 -2.17
N GLN A 509 19.23 -7.91 -1.32
CA GLN A 509 18.92 -7.36 0.01
C GLN A 509 19.10 -8.39 1.14
N ALA A 510 19.41 -7.92 2.36
CA ALA A 510 19.68 -8.78 3.53
C ALA A 510 18.45 -9.50 4.11
N GLN A 511 17.24 -9.05 3.78
CA GLN A 511 16.03 -9.69 4.27
C GLN A 511 15.91 -11.07 3.58
N TRP A 512 15.76 -12.13 4.37
CA TRP A 512 15.83 -13.51 3.86
C TRP A 512 14.53 -14.02 3.24
N THR A 513 13.41 -13.38 3.57
CA THR A 513 12.04 -13.83 3.27
C THR A 513 11.18 -12.70 2.70
N PHE A 514 11.80 -11.71 2.07
CA PHE A 514 11.12 -10.50 1.60
C PHE A 514 11.76 -10.03 0.30
N GLY A 515 10.97 -9.94 -0.77
CA GLY A 515 11.31 -9.24 -1.99
C GLY A 515 10.67 -7.86 -2.01
N GLN A 516 11.16 -6.96 -2.86
CA GLN A 516 10.44 -5.75 -3.22
C GLN A 516 10.79 -5.32 -4.63
N SER A 517 9.79 -4.88 -5.37
CA SER A 517 9.92 -4.32 -6.71
C SER A 517 9.69 -2.82 -6.69
N TRP A 518 10.61 -2.07 -7.29
CA TRP A 518 10.47 -0.67 -7.69
C TRP A 518 10.50 -0.55 -9.22
N PRO A 519 10.03 0.56 -9.80
CA PRO A 519 10.11 0.80 -11.24
C PRO A 519 11.54 0.63 -11.77
N SER A 520 11.74 -0.31 -12.68
CA SER A 520 13.04 -0.77 -13.22
C SER A 520 14.10 -1.23 -12.21
N LEU A 521 13.76 -1.48 -10.94
CA LEU A 521 14.70 -1.87 -9.89
C LEU A 521 14.10 -2.86 -8.89
N ILE A 522 14.61 -4.09 -8.85
CA ILE A 522 14.11 -5.17 -8.00
C ILE A 522 15.12 -5.48 -6.88
N PHE A 523 14.61 -5.71 -5.67
CA PHE A 523 15.34 -6.10 -4.48
C PHE A 523 15.01 -7.56 -4.13
N LEU A 524 15.85 -8.51 -4.53
CA LEU A 524 15.64 -9.93 -4.21
C LEU A 524 16.29 -10.32 -2.87
N PRO A 525 15.64 -11.17 -2.05
CA PRO A 525 16.19 -11.66 -0.80
C PRO A 525 17.41 -12.54 -1.05
N TYR A 526 18.40 -12.56 -0.13
CA TYR A 526 19.57 -13.45 -0.26
C TYR A 526 19.21 -14.92 -0.54
N ALA A 527 18.08 -15.40 -0.01
CA ALA A 527 17.61 -16.77 -0.21
C ALA A 527 17.28 -17.10 -1.69
N SER A 528 16.85 -16.13 -2.50
CA SER A 528 16.58 -16.28 -3.94
C SER A 528 17.82 -16.59 -4.76
N PHE A 529 19.00 -16.25 -4.25
CA PHE A 529 20.25 -16.50 -4.96
C PHE A 529 20.84 -17.90 -4.65
N LEU A 530 20.36 -18.58 -3.59
CA LEU A 530 20.88 -19.88 -3.16
C LEU A 530 20.34 -21.04 -4.01
N THR A 531 21.18 -22.03 -4.31
CA THR A 531 20.73 -23.23 -5.04
C THR A 531 19.83 -24.14 -4.20
N SER A 532 19.03 -25.00 -4.84
CA SER A 532 18.17 -25.98 -4.15
C SER A 532 18.93 -26.84 -3.13
N THR A 533 20.13 -27.31 -3.46
CA THR A 533 21.00 -28.07 -2.55
C THR A 533 21.43 -27.24 -1.33
N GLN A 534 21.78 -25.97 -1.53
CA GLN A 534 22.21 -25.06 -0.45
C GLN A 534 21.05 -24.72 0.50
N ARG A 535 19.85 -24.52 -0.05
CA ARG A 535 18.62 -24.29 0.72
C ARG A 535 18.22 -25.52 1.54
N ALA A 536 18.43 -26.72 1.00
CA ALA A 536 18.21 -27.96 1.73
C ALA A 536 19.21 -28.12 2.91
N ALA A 537 20.49 -27.80 2.70
CA ALA A 537 21.50 -27.79 3.77
C ALA A 537 21.17 -26.79 4.89
N LEU A 538 20.69 -25.60 4.55
CA LEU A 538 20.25 -24.58 5.52
C LEU A 538 18.91 -24.87 6.20
N GLY A 539 18.27 -26.01 5.93
CA GLY A 539 16.95 -26.32 6.51
C GLY A 539 15.82 -25.41 6.02
N LEU A 540 15.98 -24.70 4.90
CA LEU A 540 14.98 -23.77 4.34
C LEU A 540 13.84 -24.49 3.59
N TYR A 541 13.54 -25.74 3.95
CA TYR A 541 12.58 -26.60 3.25
C TYR A 541 11.16 -26.01 3.23
N ARG A 542 10.76 -25.26 4.27
CA ARG A 542 9.47 -24.54 4.34
C ARG A 542 9.42 -23.26 3.51
N MET A 543 10.56 -22.79 2.99
CA MET A 543 10.67 -21.58 2.19
C MET A 543 10.90 -21.88 0.70
N THR A 544 11.05 -23.15 0.31
CA THR A 544 11.37 -23.53 -1.07
C THR A 544 10.37 -22.98 -2.09
N ASP A 545 9.07 -23.02 -1.78
CA ASP A 545 8.01 -22.49 -2.65
C ASP A 545 8.15 -20.96 -2.82
N PHE A 546 8.19 -20.21 -1.72
CA PHE A 546 8.44 -18.75 -1.73
C PHE A 546 9.69 -18.39 -2.54
N ILE A 547 10.81 -19.07 -2.28
CA ILE A 547 12.09 -18.78 -2.95
C ILE A 547 12.04 -19.04 -4.46
N ASN A 548 11.32 -20.08 -4.89
CA ASN A 548 11.12 -20.42 -6.30
C ASN A 548 10.10 -19.50 -7.02
N GLN A 549 9.39 -18.64 -6.30
CA GLN A 549 8.27 -17.84 -6.81
C GLN A 549 8.55 -16.34 -6.73
N VAL A 550 9.19 -15.87 -5.66
CA VAL A 550 9.44 -14.44 -5.38
C VAL A 550 10.19 -13.74 -6.53
N GLY A 551 11.16 -14.40 -7.18
CA GLY A 551 11.85 -13.81 -8.33
C GLY A 551 10.91 -13.47 -9.49
N PHE A 552 9.93 -14.32 -9.75
CA PHE A 552 8.90 -14.09 -10.77
C PHE A 552 7.84 -13.08 -10.30
N HIS A 553 7.47 -13.10 -9.02
CA HIS A 553 6.53 -12.15 -8.40
C HIS A 553 7.06 -10.72 -8.47
N GLU A 554 8.28 -10.48 -7.99
CA GLU A 554 8.88 -9.14 -8.00
C GLU A 554 9.12 -8.62 -9.43
N PHE A 555 9.40 -9.50 -10.39
CA PHE A 555 9.50 -9.08 -11.79
C PHE A 555 8.13 -8.77 -12.40
N ALA A 556 7.08 -9.48 -12.01
CA ALA A 556 5.72 -9.22 -12.47
C ALA A 556 5.20 -7.84 -12.04
N HIS A 557 5.67 -7.31 -10.90
CA HIS A 557 5.32 -5.96 -10.45
C HIS A 557 5.73 -4.83 -11.42
N GLN A 558 6.67 -5.08 -12.34
CA GLN A 558 6.97 -4.14 -13.43
C GLN A 558 5.72 -3.85 -14.30
N TRP A 559 4.78 -4.80 -14.39
CA TRP A 559 3.43 -4.56 -14.89
C TRP A 559 2.45 -4.19 -13.76
N TRP A 560 2.43 -4.95 -12.67
CA TRP A 560 1.38 -4.89 -11.64
C TRP A 560 1.83 -4.10 -10.41
N GLY A 561 1.41 -2.85 -10.30
CA GLY A 561 1.94 -1.85 -9.37
C GLY A 561 2.63 -0.72 -10.13
N HIS A 562 3.63 -1.02 -10.97
CA HIS A 562 4.42 0.03 -11.64
C HIS A 562 3.82 0.53 -12.97
N LEU A 563 3.22 -0.35 -13.78
CA LEU A 563 2.54 0.06 -15.03
C LEU A 563 1.04 0.26 -14.84
N VAL A 564 0.39 -0.64 -14.10
CA VAL A 564 -1.01 -0.57 -13.69
C VAL A 564 -1.08 -0.82 -12.19
N ALA A 565 -1.49 0.20 -11.43
CA ALA A 565 -1.62 0.15 -9.98
C ALA A 565 -3.07 -0.02 -9.54
N GLY A 566 -3.28 -0.52 -8.31
CA GLY A 566 -4.58 -0.44 -7.63
C GLY A 566 -4.89 1.00 -7.24
N ALA A 567 -6.13 1.45 -7.47
CA ALA A 567 -6.56 2.81 -7.12
C ALA A 567 -6.62 3.06 -5.61
N THR A 568 -6.92 2.02 -4.82
CA THR A 568 -7.05 2.09 -3.35
C THR A 568 -6.54 0.80 -2.72
N TYR A 569 -6.40 0.77 -1.39
CA TYR A 569 -6.14 -0.45 -0.61
C TYR A 569 -7.18 -1.56 -0.82
N ARG A 570 -8.39 -1.23 -1.29
CA ARG A 570 -9.42 -2.22 -1.67
C ARG A 570 -9.11 -2.92 -2.99
N ASP A 571 -8.30 -2.29 -3.84
CA ASP A 571 -7.91 -2.73 -5.18
C ASP A 571 -6.48 -3.28 -5.26
N GLU A 572 -5.74 -3.28 -4.15
CA GLU A 572 -4.32 -3.71 -4.06
C GLU A 572 -4.09 -5.19 -4.46
N TRP A 573 -5.15 -6.00 -4.50
CA TRP A 573 -5.12 -7.34 -5.07
C TRP A 573 -4.87 -7.37 -6.59
N LEU A 574 -5.13 -6.25 -7.29
CA LEU A 574 -4.76 -6.04 -8.70
C LEU A 574 -3.24 -5.88 -8.89
N GLU A 575 -2.49 -5.63 -7.81
CA GLU A 575 -1.03 -5.62 -7.80
C GLU A 575 -0.53 -7.01 -7.39
N GLU A 576 -0.81 -7.39 -6.14
CA GLU A 576 -0.23 -8.57 -5.50
C GLU A 576 -0.82 -9.89 -5.99
N GLY A 577 -2.13 -9.95 -6.23
CA GLY A 577 -2.78 -11.13 -6.80
C GLY A 577 -2.40 -11.34 -8.27
N PHE A 578 -2.16 -10.25 -9.01
CA PHE A 578 -1.71 -10.33 -10.41
C PHE A 578 -0.24 -10.76 -10.49
N ALA A 579 0.62 -10.28 -9.60
CA ALA A 579 2.00 -10.75 -9.46
C ALA A 579 2.07 -12.23 -9.04
N GLU A 580 1.26 -12.67 -8.06
CA GLU A 580 1.16 -14.07 -7.62
C GLU A 580 0.73 -15.01 -8.77
N PHE A 581 -0.30 -14.62 -9.53
CA PHE A 581 -0.73 -15.37 -10.72
C PHE A 581 0.34 -15.37 -11.82
N SER A 582 1.10 -14.28 -11.98
CA SER A 582 2.22 -14.20 -12.93
C SER A 582 3.36 -15.14 -12.52
N ALA A 583 3.67 -15.24 -11.22
CA ALA A 583 4.59 -16.24 -10.70
C ALA A 583 4.10 -17.67 -11.00
N ALA A 584 2.80 -17.95 -10.88
CA ALA A 584 2.23 -19.23 -11.29
C ALA A 584 2.40 -19.50 -12.80
N LEU A 585 2.19 -18.51 -13.68
CA LEU A 585 2.47 -18.65 -15.13
C LEU A 585 3.96 -18.95 -15.38
N ALA A 586 4.87 -18.26 -14.71
CA ALA A 586 6.30 -18.51 -14.85
C ALA A 586 6.67 -19.94 -14.38
N VAL A 587 6.12 -20.39 -13.26
CA VAL A 587 6.24 -21.79 -12.78
C VAL A 587 5.69 -22.78 -13.80
N GLN A 588 4.57 -22.49 -14.46
CA GLN A 588 4.04 -23.37 -15.51
C GLN A 588 5.00 -23.52 -16.70
N HIS A 589 5.57 -22.40 -17.18
CA HIS A 589 6.45 -22.40 -18.36
C HIS A 589 7.86 -22.92 -18.05
N THR A 590 8.32 -22.87 -16.80
CA THR A 590 9.65 -23.34 -16.37
C THR A 590 9.66 -24.74 -15.73
N GLN A 591 8.56 -25.14 -15.08
CA GLN A 591 8.43 -26.39 -14.29
C GLN A 591 7.27 -27.29 -14.75
N GLY A 592 6.46 -26.84 -15.72
CA GLY A 592 5.35 -27.60 -16.29
C GLY A 592 4.06 -27.55 -15.47
N TRP A 593 3.04 -28.26 -15.97
CA TRP A 593 1.71 -28.30 -15.37
C TRP A 593 1.68 -28.87 -13.94
N ASP A 594 2.51 -29.86 -13.62
CA ASP A 594 2.60 -30.40 -12.25
C ASP A 594 3.03 -29.32 -11.24
N GLY A 595 3.95 -28.42 -11.63
CA GLY A 595 4.32 -27.25 -10.85
C GLY A 595 3.17 -26.25 -10.70
N TYR A 596 2.46 -25.94 -11.79
CA TYR A 596 1.28 -25.06 -11.76
C TYR A 596 0.16 -25.60 -10.85
N HIS A 597 -0.13 -26.89 -10.92
CA HIS A 597 -1.14 -27.53 -10.07
C HIS A 597 -0.66 -27.68 -8.61
N ALA A 598 0.64 -27.76 -8.36
CA ALA A 598 1.19 -27.69 -7.01
C ALA A 598 1.06 -26.30 -6.40
N PHE A 599 1.39 -25.25 -7.16
CA PHE A 599 1.20 -23.85 -6.76
C PHE A 599 -0.23 -23.61 -6.28
N TRP A 600 -1.23 -23.87 -7.12
CA TRP A 600 -2.62 -23.59 -6.76
C TRP A 600 -3.19 -24.49 -5.67
N ARG A 601 -2.68 -25.73 -5.52
CA ARG A 601 -3.03 -26.60 -4.39
C ARG A 601 -2.49 -26.05 -3.07
N ASN A 602 -1.26 -25.52 -3.06
CA ASN A 602 -0.66 -24.92 -1.88
C ASN A 602 -1.37 -23.60 -1.53
N ALA A 603 -1.70 -22.77 -2.52
CA ALA A 603 -2.54 -21.58 -2.36
C ALA A 603 -3.92 -21.89 -1.75
N ARG A 604 -4.64 -22.91 -2.26
CA ARG A 604 -5.92 -23.35 -1.66
C ARG A 604 -5.77 -23.80 -0.20
N LYS A 605 -4.74 -24.59 0.08
CA LYS A 605 -4.45 -25.03 1.45
C LYS A 605 -4.24 -23.82 2.37
N PHE A 606 -3.42 -22.84 1.95
CA PHE A 606 -3.13 -21.64 2.73
C PHE A 606 -4.38 -20.80 3.01
N MET A 607 -5.27 -20.62 2.01
CA MET A 607 -6.52 -19.89 2.20
C MET A 607 -7.48 -20.52 3.23
N PHE A 608 -7.53 -21.85 3.31
CA PHE A 608 -8.50 -22.58 4.15
C PHE A 608 -7.96 -23.12 5.46
N GLU A 609 -6.64 -23.14 5.66
CA GLU A 609 -6.06 -23.52 6.95
C GLU A 609 -6.21 -22.40 7.99
N LYS A 610 -6.06 -22.76 9.26
CA LYS A 610 -5.82 -21.81 10.35
C LYS A 610 -4.34 -21.88 10.70
N SER A 611 -3.53 -21.04 10.05
CA SER A 611 -2.09 -20.99 10.32
C SER A 611 -1.79 -20.58 11.77
N PRO A 612 -0.61 -20.93 12.32
CA PRO A 612 -0.22 -20.55 13.68
C PRO A 612 -0.31 -19.03 13.92
N GLY A 613 -0.89 -18.63 15.06
CA GLY A 613 -1.15 -17.23 15.40
C GLY A 613 -2.56 -16.74 15.03
N ASN A 614 -3.22 -17.34 14.05
CA ASN A 614 -4.62 -17.03 13.75
C ASN A 614 -5.59 -17.78 14.69
N ALA A 615 -6.67 -17.11 15.10
CA ALA A 615 -7.82 -17.74 15.76
C ALA A 615 -8.82 -18.35 14.77
N ILE A 616 -8.86 -17.84 13.53
CA ILE A 616 -9.76 -18.24 12.44
C ILE A 616 -8.98 -18.61 11.16
N ALA A 617 -9.60 -19.40 10.27
CA ALA A 617 -9.04 -19.62 8.93
C ALA A 617 -9.07 -18.31 8.11
N HIS A 618 -8.14 -18.15 7.16
CA HIS A 618 -7.96 -16.88 6.45
C HIS A 618 -9.21 -16.47 5.66
N ASP A 619 -9.88 -17.44 5.00
CA ASP A 619 -11.15 -17.20 4.29
C ASP A 619 -12.30 -16.69 5.18
N LYS A 620 -12.16 -16.77 6.52
CA LYS A 620 -13.16 -16.28 7.48
C LYS A 620 -12.90 -14.85 7.96
N ALA A 621 -11.77 -14.23 7.62
CA ALA A 621 -11.51 -12.84 7.94
C ALA A 621 -12.46 -11.89 7.18
N GLY A 622 -12.50 -11.97 5.85
CA GLY A 622 -13.33 -11.08 5.03
C GLY A 622 -13.17 -11.32 3.53
N PRO A 623 -13.84 -10.51 2.68
CA PRO A 623 -13.63 -10.51 1.23
C PRO A 623 -12.28 -9.87 0.86
N ILE A 624 -11.83 -10.05 -0.39
CA ILE A 624 -10.51 -9.54 -0.86
C ILE A 624 -10.48 -8.00 -0.77
N SER A 625 -11.61 -7.35 -1.09
CA SER A 625 -11.77 -5.89 -1.09
C SER A 625 -11.70 -5.20 0.29
N GLN A 626 -11.39 -5.93 1.36
CA GLN A 626 -10.98 -5.37 2.66
C GLN A 626 -9.46 -5.17 2.77
N GLY A 627 -8.68 -5.65 1.80
CA GLY A 627 -7.23 -5.42 1.72
C GLY A 627 -6.49 -5.76 3.02
N TRP A 628 -5.53 -4.92 3.41
CA TRP A 628 -4.74 -5.12 4.61
C TRP A 628 -5.53 -5.07 5.93
N ARG A 629 -6.77 -4.52 5.96
CA ARG A 629 -7.62 -4.52 7.17
C ARG A 629 -8.04 -5.93 7.60
N LEU A 630 -7.96 -6.92 6.71
CA LEU A 630 -8.10 -8.35 7.08
C LEU A 630 -7.09 -8.79 8.15
N GLY A 631 -5.96 -8.08 8.29
CA GLY A 631 -4.92 -8.30 9.30
C GLY A 631 -5.35 -7.75 10.65
N THR A 632 -5.98 -8.60 11.47
CA THR A 632 -6.42 -8.24 12.82
C THR A 632 -5.63 -9.00 13.88
N SER A 633 -5.79 -8.63 15.16
CA SER A 633 -5.22 -9.38 16.29
C SER A 633 -5.64 -10.85 16.41
N ILE A 634 -6.63 -11.30 15.62
CA ILE A 634 -7.11 -12.69 15.57
C ILE A 634 -6.90 -13.35 14.20
N SER A 635 -6.41 -12.61 13.21
CA SER A 635 -6.16 -13.06 11.84
C SER A 635 -4.96 -12.35 11.19
N PRO A 636 -3.80 -12.21 11.87
CA PRO A 636 -2.72 -11.33 11.43
C PRO A 636 -2.17 -11.67 10.02
N SER A 637 -2.23 -12.93 9.60
CA SER A 637 -1.75 -13.39 8.29
C SER A 637 -2.86 -13.56 7.24
N ALA A 638 -4.08 -13.08 7.49
CA ALA A 638 -5.17 -13.13 6.51
C ALA A 638 -4.94 -12.28 5.24
N PRO A 639 -4.35 -11.08 5.28
CA PRO A 639 -4.04 -10.31 4.08
C PRO A 639 -3.21 -11.08 3.07
N GLN A 640 -2.16 -11.79 3.50
CA GLN A 640 -1.29 -12.56 2.61
C GLN A 640 -2.08 -13.65 1.86
N ALA A 641 -2.91 -14.43 2.55
CA ALA A 641 -3.71 -15.47 1.92
C ALA A 641 -4.81 -14.91 0.99
N MET A 642 -5.39 -13.75 1.31
CA MET A 642 -6.57 -13.23 0.62
C MET A 642 -6.22 -12.27 -0.52
N ILE A 643 -5.23 -11.39 -0.34
CA ILE A 643 -4.79 -10.45 -1.39
C ILE A 643 -3.97 -11.20 -2.45
N TYR A 644 -2.97 -12.00 -2.04
CA TYR A 644 -2.08 -12.72 -2.95
C TYR A 644 -2.76 -13.99 -3.45
N SER A 645 -2.92 -15.00 -2.59
CA SER A 645 -3.35 -16.33 -3.03
C SER A 645 -4.79 -16.37 -3.55
N LYS A 646 -5.76 -15.70 -2.91
CA LYS A 646 -7.15 -15.60 -3.43
C LYS A 646 -7.22 -14.65 -4.64
N GLY A 647 -6.53 -13.51 -4.60
CA GLY A 647 -6.46 -12.56 -5.73
C GLY A 647 -5.91 -13.21 -7.01
N GLY A 648 -4.79 -13.92 -6.91
CA GLY A 648 -4.26 -14.72 -8.02
C GLY A 648 -5.19 -15.86 -8.45
N TYR A 649 -5.96 -16.43 -7.52
CA TYR A 649 -7.00 -17.41 -7.84
C TYR A 649 -8.11 -16.84 -8.72
N VAL A 650 -8.44 -15.55 -8.58
CA VAL A 650 -9.43 -14.88 -9.43
C VAL A 650 -8.97 -14.92 -10.89
N LEU A 651 -7.69 -14.61 -11.16
CA LEU A 651 -7.10 -14.72 -12.50
C LEU A 651 -6.98 -16.18 -12.97
N HIS A 652 -6.65 -17.12 -12.08
CA HIS A 652 -6.66 -18.55 -12.41
C HIS A 652 -8.03 -19.02 -12.90
N MET A 653 -9.10 -18.66 -12.19
CA MET A 653 -10.48 -18.98 -12.58
C MET A 653 -10.89 -18.28 -13.88
N LEU A 654 -10.57 -16.99 -14.07
CA LEU A 654 -10.82 -16.28 -15.33
C LEU A 654 -10.13 -16.96 -16.51
N ARG A 655 -8.84 -17.29 -16.38
CA ARG A 655 -8.08 -18.04 -17.38
C ARG A 655 -8.75 -19.37 -17.72
N THR A 656 -9.19 -20.13 -16.71
CA THR A 656 -9.91 -21.40 -16.91
C THR A 656 -11.23 -21.23 -17.67
N LEU A 657 -11.99 -20.17 -17.39
CA LEU A 657 -13.24 -19.86 -18.09
C LEU A 657 -12.98 -19.41 -19.55
N MET A 658 -11.86 -18.75 -19.80
CA MET A 658 -11.45 -18.26 -21.13
C MET A 658 -10.67 -19.28 -21.99
N TRP A 659 -10.26 -20.41 -21.39
CA TRP A 659 -9.42 -21.43 -22.01
C TRP A 659 -10.12 -22.15 -23.18
N ASP A 660 -9.61 -21.97 -24.40
CA ASP A 660 -10.08 -22.71 -25.58
C ASP A 660 -9.16 -23.88 -25.92
N ALA A 661 -9.50 -25.08 -25.42
CA ALA A 661 -8.77 -26.31 -25.71
C ALA A 661 -8.79 -26.74 -27.19
N LYS A 662 -9.59 -26.10 -28.06
CA LYS A 662 -9.61 -26.35 -29.51
C LYS A 662 -8.68 -25.42 -30.29
N SER A 663 -8.24 -24.31 -29.68
CA SER A 663 -7.30 -23.36 -30.26
C SER A 663 -5.87 -23.91 -30.28
N LYS A 664 -5.07 -23.49 -31.25
CA LYS A 664 -3.61 -23.70 -31.25
C LYS A 664 -2.91 -22.93 -30.12
N THR A 665 -3.56 -21.88 -29.61
CA THR A 665 -3.12 -21.07 -28.48
C THR A 665 -4.29 -20.97 -27.49
N PRO A 666 -4.45 -21.93 -26.55
CA PRO A 666 -5.63 -22.01 -25.70
C PRO A 666 -5.87 -20.80 -24.80
N ASP A 667 -4.80 -20.07 -24.44
CA ASP A 667 -4.84 -18.85 -23.64
C ASP A 667 -5.16 -17.57 -24.44
N ALA A 668 -5.40 -17.64 -25.76
CA ALA A 668 -5.47 -16.45 -26.63
C ALA A 668 -6.47 -15.39 -26.14
N ASN A 669 -7.65 -15.79 -25.67
CA ASN A 669 -8.67 -14.88 -25.13
C ASN A 669 -8.20 -14.19 -23.85
N PHE A 670 -7.56 -14.95 -22.94
CA PHE A 670 -7.02 -14.42 -21.69
C PHE A 670 -5.85 -13.46 -21.94
N MET A 671 -4.94 -13.81 -22.87
CA MET A 671 -3.84 -12.92 -23.29
C MET A 671 -4.35 -11.62 -23.92
N ALA A 672 -5.46 -11.67 -24.68
CA ALA A 672 -6.08 -10.47 -25.26
C ALA A 672 -6.65 -9.55 -24.18
N MET A 673 -7.38 -10.11 -23.21
CA MET A 673 -7.94 -9.37 -22.07
C MET A 673 -6.86 -8.72 -21.21
N MET A 674 -5.79 -9.44 -20.87
CA MET A 674 -4.71 -8.89 -20.04
C MET A 674 -3.95 -7.76 -20.76
N LYS A 675 -3.77 -7.84 -22.09
CA LYS A 675 -3.18 -6.77 -22.91
C LYS A 675 -4.07 -5.56 -23.07
N ASP A 676 -5.39 -5.76 -23.13
CA ASP A 676 -6.35 -4.66 -23.12
C ASP A 676 -6.33 -3.95 -21.76
N PHE A 677 -6.23 -4.69 -20.65
CA PHE A 677 -6.10 -4.09 -19.32
C PHE A 677 -4.82 -3.26 -19.17
N THR A 678 -3.65 -3.83 -19.51
CA THR A 678 -2.38 -3.07 -19.44
C THR A 678 -2.37 -1.86 -20.36
N SER A 679 -2.84 -1.97 -21.60
CA SER A 679 -2.85 -0.83 -22.53
C SER A 679 -3.91 0.23 -22.17
N THR A 680 -5.04 -0.15 -21.56
CA THR A 680 -6.08 0.78 -21.12
C THR A 680 -5.67 1.56 -19.87
N TYR A 681 -4.89 0.95 -18.96
CA TYR A 681 -4.53 1.51 -17.64
C TYR A 681 -3.03 1.84 -17.47
N ALA A 682 -2.20 1.69 -18.50
CA ALA A 682 -0.78 2.07 -18.44
C ALA A 682 -0.56 3.50 -17.92
N GLY A 683 0.17 3.64 -16.82
CA GLY A 683 0.54 4.91 -16.21
C GLY A 683 -0.56 5.57 -15.37
N LYS A 684 -1.64 4.87 -15.03
CA LYS A 684 -2.71 5.37 -14.14
C LYS A 684 -3.27 4.24 -13.26
N PRO A 685 -3.86 4.57 -12.10
CA PRO A 685 -4.53 3.57 -11.26
C PRO A 685 -5.77 2.96 -11.94
N ALA A 686 -6.12 1.75 -11.50
CA ALA A 686 -7.33 1.02 -11.89
C ALA A 686 -8.07 0.51 -10.64
N THR A 687 -9.40 0.53 -10.69
CA THR A 687 -10.26 -0.10 -9.68
C THR A 687 -10.60 -1.55 -10.03
N THR A 688 -11.14 -2.30 -9.07
CA THR A 688 -11.72 -3.62 -9.30
C THR A 688 -12.85 -3.57 -10.34
N ALA A 689 -13.64 -2.50 -10.36
CA ALA A 689 -14.73 -2.31 -11.34
C ALA A 689 -14.18 -2.02 -12.75
N ASP A 690 -13.09 -1.24 -12.86
CA ASP A 690 -12.36 -1.05 -14.12
C ASP A 690 -11.89 -2.38 -14.70
N PHE A 691 -11.28 -3.24 -13.88
CA PHE A 691 -10.87 -4.57 -14.32
C PHE A 691 -12.08 -5.43 -14.73
N GLN A 692 -13.18 -5.42 -13.97
CA GLN A 692 -14.44 -6.10 -14.34
C GLN A 692 -14.91 -5.67 -15.73
N HIS A 693 -14.93 -4.36 -16.03
CA HIS A 693 -15.34 -3.86 -17.35
C HIS A 693 -14.38 -4.28 -18.47
N VAL A 694 -13.08 -4.49 -18.19
CA VAL A 694 -12.18 -5.12 -19.18
C VAL A 694 -12.53 -6.59 -19.39
N VAL A 695 -12.81 -7.36 -18.34
CA VAL A 695 -13.27 -8.76 -18.50
C VAL A 695 -14.56 -8.82 -19.33
N GLU A 696 -15.49 -7.89 -19.12
CA GLU A 696 -16.76 -7.79 -19.86
C GLU A 696 -16.56 -7.47 -21.35
N ARG A 697 -15.52 -6.69 -21.72
CA ARG A 697 -15.14 -6.47 -23.13
C ARG A 697 -14.62 -7.72 -23.83
N HIS A 698 -14.11 -8.71 -23.09
CA HIS A 698 -13.57 -9.98 -23.60
C HIS A 698 -14.50 -11.18 -23.30
N MET A 699 -15.81 -10.93 -23.25
CA MET A 699 -16.84 -11.92 -22.93
C MET A 699 -16.77 -13.16 -23.85
N VAL A 700 -16.70 -14.34 -23.22
CA VAL A 700 -16.88 -15.65 -23.87
C VAL A 700 -18.07 -16.38 -23.25
N PRO A 701 -18.66 -17.42 -23.89
CA PRO A 701 -19.87 -18.08 -23.38
C PRO A 701 -19.78 -18.61 -21.94
N ALA A 702 -18.59 -19.00 -21.49
CA ALA A 702 -18.35 -19.45 -20.12
C ALA A 702 -18.33 -18.32 -19.07
N LEU A 703 -18.04 -17.09 -19.48
CA LEU A 703 -18.08 -15.90 -18.62
C LEU A 703 -19.52 -15.38 -18.46
N ASN A 704 -20.37 -15.51 -19.49
CA ASN A 704 -21.77 -15.08 -19.46
C ASN A 704 -22.70 -16.07 -18.70
N ALA A 705 -22.30 -16.52 -17.51
CA ALA A 705 -23.04 -17.51 -16.74
C ALA A 705 -24.38 -16.99 -16.16
N ALA A 706 -24.60 -15.67 -16.19
CA ALA A 706 -25.87 -15.03 -15.85
C ALA A 706 -26.80 -14.80 -17.06
N GLY A 707 -26.25 -14.76 -18.29
CA GLY A 707 -26.99 -14.53 -19.53
C GLY A 707 -27.22 -13.06 -19.90
N ASP A 708 -26.80 -12.12 -19.06
CA ASP A 708 -26.99 -10.67 -19.19
C ASP A 708 -25.79 -9.93 -19.79
N GLY A 709 -24.68 -10.64 -20.08
CA GLY A 709 -23.45 -10.05 -20.60
C GLY A 709 -22.60 -9.37 -19.54
N LYS A 710 -22.82 -9.64 -18.25
CA LYS A 710 -22.09 -9.01 -17.13
C LYS A 710 -21.30 -10.02 -16.31
N MET A 711 -20.28 -9.51 -15.62
CA MET A 711 -19.43 -10.26 -14.70
C MET A 711 -19.74 -10.03 -13.22
N ASP A 712 -20.84 -9.31 -12.92
CA ASP A 712 -21.36 -9.08 -11.56
C ASP A 712 -21.43 -10.38 -10.74
N TRP A 713 -21.87 -11.49 -11.33
CA TRP A 713 -21.96 -12.77 -10.65
C TRP A 713 -20.60 -13.25 -10.11
N PHE A 714 -19.53 -13.01 -10.87
CA PHE A 714 -18.18 -13.50 -10.59
C PHE A 714 -17.46 -12.60 -9.58
N PHE A 715 -17.50 -11.28 -9.79
CA PHE A 715 -16.83 -10.32 -8.89
C PHE A 715 -17.53 -10.23 -7.52
N ASN A 716 -18.87 -10.24 -7.49
CA ASN A 716 -19.62 -10.21 -6.23
C ASN A 716 -19.39 -11.45 -5.36
N GLN A 717 -19.16 -12.63 -5.95
CA GLN A 717 -18.91 -13.85 -5.18
C GLN A 717 -17.42 -14.05 -4.82
N TRP A 718 -16.48 -13.73 -5.72
CA TRP A 718 -15.07 -14.02 -5.51
C TRP A 718 -14.24 -12.87 -4.94
N VAL A 719 -14.51 -11.61 -5.33
CA VAL A 719 -13.74 -10.46 -4.84
C VAL A 719 -14.43 -9.84 -3.64
N TYR A 720 -15.68 -9.42 -3.80
CA TYR A 720 -16.50 -8.81 -2.73
C TYR A 720 -17.15 -9.83 -1.79
N GLY A 721 -17.15 -11.12 -2.16
CA GLY A 721 -17.81 -12.20 -1.44
C GLY A 721 -16.88 -13.13 -0.65
N MET A 722 -17.51 -13.90 0.24
CA MET A 722 -16.84 -14.87 1.15
C MET A 722 -17.30 -16.32 0.96
N ASP A 723 -18.27 -16.55 0.08
CA ASP A 723 -18.81 -17.89 -0.18
C ASP A 723 -17.80 -18.77 -0.91
N VAL A 724 -17.68 -20.03 -0.49
CA VAL A 724 -16.78 -21.01 -1.10
C VAL A 724 -17.50 -22.35 -1.19
N PRO A 725 -17.75 -22.87 -2.41
CA PRO A 725 -18.51 -24.08 -2.60
C PRO A 725 -17.75 -25.32 -2.14
N ARG A 726 -18.50 -26.34 -1.76
CA ARG A 726 -18.03 -27.73 -1.66
C ARG A 726 -18.75 -28.57 -2.72
N TYR A 727 -18.01 -29.45 -3.41
CA TYR A 727 -18.56 -30.35 -4.42
C TYR A 727 -18.56 -31.79 -3.91
N VAL A 728 -19.73 -32.43 -3.95
CA VAL A 728 -19.90 -33.86 -3.65
C VAL A 728 -20.37 -34.56 -4.92
N SER A 729 -19.79 -35.70 -5.26
CA SER A 729 -20.04 -36.42 -6.51
C SER A 729 -20.10 -37.93 -6.28
N ASP A 730 -21.07 -38.60 -6.91
CA ASP A 730 -21.19 -40.07 -6.93
C ASP A 730 -21.05 -40.66 -8.35
N LEU A 731 -20.53 -39.86 -9.29
CA LEU A 731 -20.43 -40.21 -10.71
C LEU A 731 -19.69 -41.53 -10.96
N LYS A 732 -20.32 -42.39 -11.75
CA LYS A 732 -19.81 -43.68 -12.21
C LYS A 732 -19.56 -43.66 -13.71
N VAL A 733 -18.66 -44.52 -14.16
CA VAL A 733 -18.48 -44.84 -15.58
C VAL A 733 -18.88 -46.28 -15.82
N GLU A 734 -19.69 -46.53 -16.84
CA GLU A 734 -19.99 -47.85 -17.36
C GLU A 734 -19.66 -47.92 -18.85
N LYS A 735 -19.16 -49.06 -19.33
CA LYS A 735 -18.98 -49.28 -20.76
C LYS A 735 -20.34 -49.49 -21.43
N ALA A 736 -20.61 -48.72 -22.49
CA ALA A 736 -21.88 -48.71 -23.22
C ALA A 736 -21.62 -48.92 -24.73
N GLY A 737 -21.22 -50.14 -25.09
CA GLY A 737 -20.78 -50.46 -26.45
C GLY A 737 -19.39 -49.88 -26.73
N ASP A 738 -19.28 -49.05 -27.77
CA ASP A 738 -18.06 -48.32 -28.15
C ASP A 738 -17.93 -46.96 -27.42
N GLU A 739 -18.90 -46.62 -26.57
CA GLU A 739 -18.93 -45.41 -25.74
C GLU A 739 -18.82 -45.75 -24.25
N TYR A 740 -18.60 -44.73 -23.43
CA TYR A 740 -18.69 -44.81 -21.98
C TYR A 740 -19.85 -43.94 -21.49
N ARG A 741 -20.73 -44.53 -20.68
CA ARG A 741 -21.82 -43.84 -20.00
C ARG A 741 -21.31 -43.32 -18.67
N ILE A 742 -21.32 -42.00 -18.50
CA ILE A 742 -21.05 -41.33 -17.24
C ILE A 742 -22.40 -40.97 -16.62
N HIS A 743 -22.70 -41.52 -15.44
CA HIS A 743 -23.99 -41.30 -14.78
C HIS A 743 -23.85 -41.13 -13.26
N GLY A 744 -24.80 -40.43 -12.65
CA GLY A 744 -24.84 -40.13 -11.21
C GLY A 744 -25.31 -38.69 -10.98
N GLN A 745 -24.76 -38.02 -9.97
CA GLN A 745 -25.10 -36.64 -9.62
C GLN A 745 -23.90 -35.89 -9.03
N VAL A 746 -23.94 -34.56 -9.14
CA VAL A 746 -22.99 -33.64 -8.51
C VAL A 746 -23.75 -32.60 -7.69
N THR A 747 -23.36 -32.41 -6.44
CA THR A 747 -24.00 -31.49 -5.48
C THR A 747 -23.04 -30.36 -5.11
N GLN A 748 -23.51 -29.12 -5.21
CA GLN A 748 -22.87 -27.90 -4.70
C GLN A 748 -23.49 -27.52 -3.35
N GLN A 749 -22.65 -27.27 -2.35
CA GLN A 749 -23.06 -26.95 -0.97
C GLN A 749 -22.28 -25.75 -0.41
N GLY A 750 -22.82 -25.08 0.59
CA GLY A 750 -22.13 -24.05 1.38
C GLY A 750 -22.08 -22.66 0.74
N VAL A 751 -23.05 -22.33 -0.12
CA VAL A 751 -23.12 -21.07 -0.88
C VAL A 751 -24.53 -20.48 -0.96
N GLY A 752 -24.64 -19.17 -1.07
CA GLY A 752 -25.89 -18.44 -1.21
C GLY A 752 -26.63 -18.75 -2.52
N LYS A 753 -27.96 -18.53 -2.51
CA LYS A 753 -28.90 -18.92 -3.60
C LYS A 753 -28.53 -18.39 -5.00
N THR A 754 -27.79 -17.29 -5.09
CA THR A 754 -27.38 -16.63 -6.34
C THR A 754 -25.97 -16.98 -6.80
N PHE A 755 -25.19 -17.70 -5.99
CA PHE A 755 -23.82 -18.10 -6.30
C PHE A 755 -23.78 -18.99 -7.55
N ARG A 756 -22.89 -18.72 -8.51
CA ARG A 756 -22.78 -19.48 -9.78
C ARG A 756 -21.43 -20.15 -9.92
N ALA A 757 -21.40 -21.34 -10.50
CA ALA A 757 -20.15 -21.99 -10.89
C ALA A 757 -20.31 -22.76 -12.19
N LEU A 758 -19.23 -22.84 -12.98
CA LEU A 758 -19.11 -23.71 -14.14
C LEU A 758 -18.06 -24.78 -13.83
N VAL A 759 -18.49 -25.85 -13.15
CA VAL A 759 -17.61 -26.83 -12.49
C VAL A 759 -17.04 -27.81 -13.52
N PRO A 760 -15.72 -27.87 -13.76
CA PRO A 760 -15.17 -28.78 -14.76
C PRO A 760 -15.36 -30.25 -14.41
N VAL A 761 -15.65 -31.06 -15.43
CA VAL A 761 -15.70 -32.52 -15.33
C VAL A 761 -14.55 -33.09 -16.14
N GLN A 762 -13.76 -33.95 -15.53
CA GLN A 762 -12.62 -34.62 -16.15
C GLN A 762 -12.70 -36.14 -16.02
N VAL A 763 -11.93 -36.86 -16.83
CA VAL A 763 -11.73 -38.31 -16.71
C VAL A 763 -10.25 -38.63 -16.63
N GLU A 764 -9.87 -39.57 -15.77
CA GLU A 764 -8.52 -40.11 -15.71
C GLU A 764 -8.43 -41.33 -16.65
N LEU A 765 -7.73 -41.19 -17.77
CA LEU A 765 -7.54 -42.23 -18.80
C LEU A 765 -6.30 -43.12 -18.56
N GLY A 766 -5.45 -42.71 -17.61
CA GLY A 766 -4.17 -43.32 -17.29
C GLY A 766 -3.51 -42.57 -16.12
N LYS A 767 -2.38 -43.07 -15.60
CA LYS A 767 -1.69 -42.42 -14.47
C LYS A 767 -1.27 -40.99 -14.87
N ASN A 768 -1.85 -39.98 -14.22
CA ASN A 768 -1.71 -38.55 -14.52
C ASN A 768 -2.20 -38.12 -15.93
N GLU A 769 -2.89 -39.00 -16.66
CA GLU A 769 -3.50 -38.69 -17.96
C GLU A 769 -4.96 -38.28 -17.73
N ILE A 770 -5.19 -37.00 -17.41
CA ILE A 770 -6.52 -36.44 -17.12
C ILE A 770 -6.98 -35.57 -18.29
N ALA A 771 -8.20 -35.79 -18.76
CA ALA A 771 -8.81 -35.00 -19.84
C ALA A 771 -10.12 -34.36 -19.39
N ARG A 772 -10.28 -33.04 -19.63
CA ARG A 772 -11.56 -32.33 -19.42
C ARG A 772 -12.56 -32.76 -20.50
N ILE A 773 -13.72 -33.23 -20.08
CA ILE A 773 -14.81 -33.70 -20.96
C ILE A 773 -16.02 -32.77 -20.99
N GLY A 774 -16.11 -31.83 -20.05
CA GLY A 774 -17.18 -30.84 -20.01
C GLY A 774 -17.09 -29.94 -18.78
N ALA A 775 -18.21 -29.30 -18.46
CA ALA A 775 -18.43 -28.62 -17.19
C ALA A 775 -19.93 -28.57 -16.87
N ILE A 776 -20.26 -28.46 -15.58
CA ILE A 776 -21.63 -28.41 -15.05
C ILE A 776 -21.91 -27.00 -14.59
N GLY A 777 -22.96 -26.36 -15.14
CA GLY A 777 -23.47 -25.11 -14.62
C GLY A 777 -24.25 -25.35 -13.33
N MET A 778 -23.87 -24.68 -12.24
CA MET A 778 -24.50 -24.80 -10.93
C MET A 778 -24.91 -23.42 -10.40
N THR A 779 -26.03 -23.34 -9.68
CA THR A 779 -26.53 -22.09 -9.09
C THR A 779 -27.12 -22.36 -7.71
N GLY A 780 -26.63 -21.66 -6.69
CA GLY A 780 -26.99 -21.90 -5.29
C GLY A 780 -26.57 -23.28 -4.78
N GLU A 781 -27.16 -23.71 -3.65
CA GLU A 781 -27.09 -25.10 -3.25
C GLU A 781 -27.98 -25.95 -4.19
N ALA A 782 -27.37 -26.87 -4.91
CA ALA A 782 -28.02 -27.60 -6.00
C ALA A 782 -27.41 -28.98 -6.21
N THR A 783 -28.25 -29.96 -6.52
CA THR A 783 -27.86 -31.29 -7.00
C THR A 783 -28.24 -31.42 -8.46
N VAL A 784 -27.26 -31.67 -9.33
CA VAL A 784 -27.46 -31.85 -10.78
C VAL A 784 -27.23 -33.30 -11.16
N PRO A 785 -28.26 -34.03 -11.65
CA PRO A 785 -28.07 -35.37 -12.19
C PRO A 785 -27.33 -35.30 -13.53
N ILE A 786 -26.45 -36.27 -13.75
CA ILE A 786 -25.67 -36.44 -14.98
C ILE A 786 -26.01 -37.82 -15.53
N ASP A 787 -26.29 -37.89 -16.83
CA ASP A 787 -26.37 -39.13 -17.60
C ASP A 787 -26.00 -38.83 -19.06
N VAL A 788 -24.74 -39.07 -19.41
CA VAL A 788 -24.17 -38.76 -20.73
C VAL A 788 -23.40 -39.95 -21.27
N LYS A 789 -23.45 -40.15 -22.59
CA LYS A 789 -22.58 -41.09 -23.30
C LYS A 789 -21.53 -40.32 -24.08
N LEU A 790 -20.28 -40.76 -23.98
CA LEU A 790 -19.14 -40.12 -24.62
C LEU A 790 -18.22 -41.17 -25.21
N LYS A 791 -17.77 -40.94 -26.45
CA LYS A 791 -16.67 -41.69 -27.04
C LYS A 791 -15.34 -41.16 -26.49
N LEU A 792 -14.61 -42.03 -25.78
CA LEU A 792 -13.29 -41.73 -25.21
C LEU A 792 -12.21 -42.57 -25.89
N PRO A 793 -10.96 -42.08 -26.00
CA PRO A 793 -9.88 -42.80 -26.69
C PRO A 793 -9.39 -44.03 -25.90
N LYS A 794 -9.71 -44.12 -24.60
CA LYS A 794 -9.36 -45.20 -23.66
C LYS A 794 -10.50 -45.37 -22.65
N GLU A 795 -10.51 -46.49 -21.94
CA GLU A 795 -11.39 -46.70 -20.79
C GLU A 795 -10.98 -45.78 -19.62
N PRO A 796 -11.87 -44.93 -19.10
CA PRO A 796 -11.55 -44.04 -17.99
C PRO A 796 -11.54 -44.81 -16.65
N ARG A 797 -10.51 -44.60 -15.86
CA ARG A 797 -10.33 -45.21 -14.52
C ARG A 797 -11.30 -44.64 -13.48
N ARG A 798 -11.65 -43.35 -13.63
CA ARG A 798 -12.62 -42.62 -12.80
C ARG A 798 -13.01 -41.29 -13.46
N VAL A 799 -14.17 -40.76 -13.06
CA VAL A 799 -14.54 -39.36 -13.29
C VAL A 799 -13.98 -38.52 -12.14
N LEU A 800 -13.58 -37.30 -12.45
CA LEU A 800 -13.14 -36.29 -11.49
C LEU A 800 -14.00 -35.04 -11.69
N ILE A 801 -14.24 -34.33 -10.59
CA ILE A 801 -14.89 -33.02 -10.59
C ILE A 801 -13.86 -32.04 -10.06
N ASN A 802 -13.66 -30.93 -10.76
CA ASN A 802 -12.73 -29.88 -10.36
C ASN A 802 -11.33 -30.42 -10.04
N ALA A 803 -10.84 -31.39 -10.84
CA ALA A 803 -9.66 -32.22 -10.54
C ALA A 803 -8.38 -31.43 -10.18
N TYR A 804 -8.20 -30.25 -10.75
CA TYR A 804 -7.05 -29.38 -10.49
C TYR A 804 -7.40 -28.22 -9.55
N GLY A 805 -8.67 -28.08 -9.19
CA GLY A 805 -9.27 -26.96 -8.45
C GLY A 805 -9.42 -25.71 -9.30
N GLU A 806 -9.74 -25.90 -10.57
CA GLU A 806 -10.04 -24.87 -11.56
C GLU A 806 -11.14 -23.87 -11.14
N VAL A 807 -12.01 -24.27 -10.21
CA VAL A 807 -12.90 -23.41 -9.43
C VAL A 807 -12.45 -23.48 -7.97
N LEU A 808 -12.32 -22.34 -7.30
CA LEU A 808 -11.97 -22.29 -5.89
C LEU A 808 -13.06 -22.97 -5.04
N ALA A 809 -12.72 -24.09 -4.42
CA ALA A 809 -13.66 -24.91 -3.67
C ALA A 809 -12.99 -25.57 -2.45
N ARG A 810 -13.81 -25.99 -1.50
CA ARG A 810 -13.41 -26.86 -0.38
C ARG A 810 -13.42 -28.32 -0.80
N ASP A 811 -12.45 -29.07 -0.26
CA ASP A 811 -12.36 -30.54 -0.34
C ASP A 811 -13.46 -31.22 0.53
#